data_AF-A0A2T5M8S7-F1
#
_entry.id   AF-A0A2T5M8S7-F1
#
_cell.length_a   1.000
_cell.length_b   1.000
_cell.length_c   1.000
_cell.angle_alpha   90.00
_cell.angle_beta   90.00
_cell.angle_gamma   90.00
#
_symmetry.space_group_name_H-M   'P 1'
#
loop_
_entity.id
_entity.type
_entity.pdbx_description
1 polymer ?
#
loop_
_entity_poly.entity_id
_entity_poly.type
_entity_poly.pdbx_seq_one_letter_code
_entity_poly.pdbx_strand_id
1 'polypeptide(L)'
;MSTNDAVFQRRNKQIEDAIDAQNLKQALQLIEKRIKKGEDTPFLKAWKAHVLYRHADDVHRQRGITETLALCKAEPPVTDLDALDILYETLEQITGQEETRRSIWERAAKAKPQVRDIQTRWFTYAFESDDWKSAQKAAMSLQNNFPKTRKYYIWAIFLSYLLAIDPASSEMDRKLFGTLAYRMISKAADNVPSDPKELLSPPRAIQTSEELMLLVKIFESQGRHAEVAKILDSDNLGLKSQIVQNDWSFVGVKLDGLEKAQMWPETLSYTKELLAIPSNPGEKAATPESDDWAVWNALVTATQKINTPETTAETQKFIADYINALPRSRNARLAQLDLTHSNFQSGTVDLNTLLSTCQEYFNHSKNKLYCFSDLIKYLPGLDKPSLSKFIQYAFDTQGQPDEKGPFRGVAMINALKLEYCFLMTLDEASVSREKVEEFVSRCLSEYRAVDRPERSSAPSTIESQPSDDLCVLAAMSLIRFSRKWVSSELEVIPDIMLIRAAAILERLLLDSPHNYQALLLLVRLYLRLGAGSIALKTFSKLSVKQLQFETVAHNLFTRLATVHPHSAPPIDGAEYKDFNPQSAFVQALNFYRNADATSTRHRSNGLEYGSYVNTEGTIELQRRLKQSICRRMWALEVKRVQRLAGGDPMGRYDQLARDPSALVDQRSFDAFMNCEAPNQPTFEELMRLGPLPREKWVKSAQMTDKLFGLLKDMAAQKPNLVEPEIPSLKDIVGTSPESDMTPSEVEGARINFHLLRVAVFLSGSKSVTSDQVDQSLSQVEEWLDSSLKDLALGGAAVSPIMSRTAIFLQPETPYAPTWRFFHNILSILEPVKALLSVCSVALKKGSKNTKLPKDRLETLMGTGRKAHEEIRENIRTLKTHVSEPGKLGSLIDLVITGAGTGEDGPLLQGELEKTLDAASLELFCGELMESWEEGLSGIQTIRL
;
A
#
# COMPACT_ATOMS: atom_id res chain seq x y z
N MET A 1 8.34 15.46 52.91
CA MET A 1 8.75 16.56 52.00
C MET A 1 9.48 17.59 52.83
N SER A 2 10.81 17.67 52.67
CA SER A 2 11.62 18.62 53.45
C SER A 2 11.61 19.98 52.77
N THR A 3 11.81 21.07 53.51
CA THR A 3 11.94 22.45 53.00
C THR A 3 13.02 22.62 51.91
N ASN A 4 13.97 21.68 51.80
CA ASN A 4 14.97 21.66 50.72
C ASN A 4 14.39 21.27 49.35
N ASP A 5 13.34 20.44 49.29
CA ASP A 5 12.74 19.99 48.02
C ASP A 5 11.99 21.13 47.31
N ALA A 6 11.28 21.97 48.07
CA ALA A 6 10.52 23.10 47.51
C ALA A 6 11.44 24.19 46.93
N VAL A 7 12.59 24.43 47.57
CA VAL A 7 13.61 25.38 47.07
C VAL A 7 14.29 24.82 45.81
N PHE A 8 14.58 23.52 45.79
CA PHE A 8 15.16 22.84 44.63
C PHE A 8 14.21 22.89 43.42
N GLN A 9 12.93 22.54 43.60
CA GLN A 9 11.91 22.61 42.54
C GLN A 9 11.71 24.02 41.99
N ARG A 10 11.65 25.04 42.88
CA ARG A 10 11.52 26.44 42.44
C ARG A 10 12.72 26.89 41.59
N ARG A 11 13.94 26.45 41.93
CA ARG A 11 15.16 26.76 41.16
C ARG A 11 15.22 26.03 39.82
N ASN A 12 14.74 24.77 39.76
CA ASN A 12 14.62 24.04 38.50
C ASN A 12 13.62 24.73 37.57
N LYS A 13 12.45 25.12 38.09
CA LYS A 13 11.44 25.85 37.32
C LYS A 13 11.95 27.15 36.70
N GLN A 14 12.81 27.90 37.40
CA GLN A 14 13.44 29.11 36.85
C GLN A 14 14.35 28.84 35.64
N ILE A 15 14.98 27.66 35.59
CA ILE A 15 15.81 27.23 34.46
C ILE A 15 14.91 26.73 33.32
N GLU A 16 13.86 25.96 33.64
CA GLU A 16 12.84 25.50 32.68
C GLU A 16 12.15 26.67 31.99
N ASP A 17 11.63 27.65 32.75
CA ASP A 17 10.99 28.86 32.23
C ASP A 17 11.93 29.62 31.27
N ALA A 18 13.24 29.64 31.56
CA ALA A 18 14.25 30.28 30.70
C ALA A 18 14.53 29.48 29.42
N ILE A 19 14.45 28.15 29.46
CA ILE A 19 14.58 27.28 28.29
C ILE A 19 13.33 27.40 27.40
N ASP A 20 12.15 27.40 28.00
CA ASP A 20 10.86 27.54 27.30
C ASP A 20 10.74 28.90 26.61
N ALA A 21 11.23 29.96 27.25
CA ALA A 21 11.36 31.28 26.66
C ALA A 21 12.48 31.40 25.60
N GLN A 22 13.16 30.31 25.23
CA GLN A 22 14.32 30.26 24.33
C GLN A 22 15.50 31.15 24.76
N ASN A 23 15.56 31.55 26.04
CA ASN A 23 16.64 32.36 26.59
C ASN A 23 17.77 31.47 27.15
N LEU A 24 18.43 30.74 26.25
CA LEU A 24 19.44 29.73 26.60
C LEU A 24 20.65 30.32 27.33
N LYS A 25 20.99 31.60 27.09
CA LYS A 25 22.08 32.30 27.81
C LYS A 25 21.74 32.50 29.29
N GLN A 26 20.50 32.90 29.58
CA GLN A 26 20.02 33.05 30.96
C GLN A 26 19.97 31.69 31.66
N ALA A 27 19.48 30.65 30.97
CA ALA A 27 19.47 29.29 31.50
C ALA A 27 20.88 28.81 31.88
N LEU A 28 21.88 29.00 31.00
CA LEU A 28 23.28 28.65 31.29
C LEU A 28 23.84 29.40 32.51
N GLN A 29 23.59 30.70 32.63
CA GLN A 29 24.06 31.50 33.77
C GLN A 29 23.46 31.01 35.10
N LEU A 30 22.16 30.66 35.10
CA LEU A 30 21.49 30.12 36.27
C LEU A 30 22.09 28.77 36.69
N ILE A 31 22.34 27.87 35.72
CA ILE A 31 22.96 26.57 35.97
C ILE A 31 24.39 26.74 36.51
N GLU A 32 25.23 27.55 35.85
CA GLU A 32 26.61 27.78 36.29
C GLU A 32 26.69 28.43 37.67
N LYS A 33 25.75 29.33 37.98
CA LYS A 33 25.67 29.95 39.32
C LYS A 33 25.35 28.93 40.41
N ARG A 34 24.54 27.90 40.12
CA ARG A 34 24.24 26.83 41.07
C ARG A 34 25.44 25.91 41.28
N ILE A 35 26.11 25.51 40.21
CA ILE A 35 27.33 24.70 40.27
C ILE A 35 28.42 25.43 41.08
N LYS A 36 28.64 26.73 40.81
CA LYS A 36 29.59 27.57 41.57
C LYS A 36 29.23 27.74 43.05
N LYS A 37 27.96 27.58 43.42
CA LYS A 37 27.47 27.66 44.81
C LYS A 37 27.55 26.33 45.56
N GLY A 38 28.11 25.27 44.95
CA GLY A 38 28.35 23.99 45.59
C GLY A 38 27.37 22.87 45.21
N GLU A 39 26.37 23.13 44.36
CA GLU A 39 25.46 22.10 43.82
C GLU A 39 26.09 21.42 42.58
N ASP A 40 27.16 20.65 42.77
CA ASP A 40 27.90 19.99 41.67
C ASP A 40 27.37 18.58 41.34
N THR A 41 26.09 18.48 40.96
CA THR A 41 25.43 17.18 40.69
C THR A 41 25.54 16.74 39.23
N PRO A 42 25.51 15.42 38.94
CA PRO A 42 25.45 14.90 37.57
C PRO A 42 24.25 15.46 36.77
N PHE A 43 23.10 15.64 37.42
CA PHE A 43 21.90 16.27 36.84
C PHE A 43 22.18 17.67 36.31
N LEU A 44 22.77 18.56 37.13
CA LEU A 44 23.06 19.93 36.71
C LEU A 44 24.12 19.99 35.61
N LYS A 45 25.10 19.06 35.62
CA LYS A 45 26.09 18.94 34.55
C LYS A 45 25.47 18.46 33.24
N ALA A 46 24.59 17.45 33.28
CA ALA A 46 23.85 16.96 32.13
C ALA A 46 22.95 18.06 31.53
N TRP A 47 22.23 18.78 32.39
CA TRP A 47 21.37 19.88 31.96
C TRP A 47 22.17 21.03 31.33
N LYS A 48 23.33 21.38 31.91
CA LYS A 48 24.26 22.36 31.32
C LYS A 48 24.69 21.94 29.91
N ALA A 49 25.10 20.67 29.76
CA ALA A 49 25.56 20.14 28.48
C ALA A 49 24.44 20.15 27.42
N HIS A 50 23.21 19.81 27.81
CA HIS A 50 22.03 19.88 26.95
C HIS A 50 21.72 21.32 26.47
N VAL A 51 21.73 22.29 27.39
CA VAL A 51 21.49 23.70 27.04
C VAL A 51 22.61 24.25 26.14
N LEU A 52 23.87 23.87 26.40
CA LEU A 52 25.01 24.21 25.53
C LEU A 52 24.82 23.64 24.12
N TYR A 53 24.38 22.39 24.00
CA TYR A 53 24.13 21.75 22.71
C TYR A 53 23.03 22.46 21.91
N ARG A 54 21.92 22.84 22.56
CA ARG A 54 20.79 23.54 21.93
C ARG A 54 21.10 24.99 21.53
N HIS A 55 22.26 25.52 21.93
CA HIS A 55 22.65 26.87 21.62
C HIS A 55 22.87 27.07 20.11
N ALA A 56 22.58 28.30 19.62
CA ALA A 56 22.71 28.65 18.20
C ALA A 56 24.18 28.86 17.76
N ASP A 57 25.07 29.14 18.71
CA ASP A 57 26.51 29.31 18.48
C ASP A 57 27.23 27.96 18.45
N ASP A 58 27.97 27.71 17.37
CA ASP A 58 28.71 26.47 17.14
C ASP A 58 29.74 26.17 18.21
N VAL A 59 30.38 27.19 18.80
CA VAL A 59 31.36 26.99 19.88
C VAL A 59 30.69 26.41 21.12
N HIS A 60 29.53 26.94 21.48
CA HIS A 60 28.73 26.43 22.59
C HIS A 60 28.18 25.04 22.30
N ARG A 61 27.74 24.80 21.06
CA ARG A 61 27.24 23.49 20.62
C ARG A 61 28.32 22.41 20.72
N GLN A 62 29.51 22.66 20.18
CA GLN A 62 30.64 21.72 20.25
C GLN A 62 31.08 21.46 21.70
N ARG A 63 31.05 22.49 22.54
CA ARG A 63 31.30 22.34 23.98
C ARG A 63 30.23 21.46 24.63
N GLY A 64 28.95 21.65 24.29
CA GLY A 64 27.85 20.80 24.76
C GLY A 64 28.06 19.33 24.39
N ILE A 65 28.43 19.04 23.13
CA ILE A 65 28.77 17.68 22.69
C ILE A 65 29.90 17.09 23.53
N THR A 66 31.00 17.85 23.70
CA THR A 66 32.17 17.41 24.47
C THR A 66 31.82 17.10 25.93
N GLU A 67 31.06 17.99 26.58
CA GLU A 67 30.65 17.83 27.98
C GLU A 67 29.69 16.64 28.15
N THR A 68 28.72 16.45 27.23
CA THR A 68 27.83 15.29 27.22
C THR A 68 28.63 13.99 27.09
N LEU A 69 29.56 13.90 26.14
CA LEU A 69 30.38 12.69 25.94
C LEU A 69 31.29 12.39 27.13
N ALA A 70 31.82 13.42 27.79
CA ALA A 70 32.62 13.25 29.00
C ALA A 70 31.78 12.66 30.16
N LEU A 71 30.54 13.13 30.33
CA LEU A 71 29.62 12.60 31.34
C LEU A 71 29.22 11.15 31.06
N CYS A 72 28.95 10.81 29.79
CA CYS A 72 28.60 9.44 29.40
C CYS A 72 29.74 8.43 29.64
N LYS A 73 30.99 8.89 29.60
CA LYS A 73 32.20 8.06 29.80
C LYS A 73 32.75 8.14 31.23
N ALA A 74 32.09 8.87 32.13
CA ALA A 74 32.58 9.08 33.49
C ALA A 74 32.73 7.77 34.30
N GLU A 75 33.68 7.79 35.24
CA GLU A 75 33.89 6.76 36.24
C GLU A 75 33.90 7.41 37.65
N PRO A 76 32.96 7.06 38.56
CA PRO A 76 31.89 6.07 38.40
C PRO A 76 30.81 6.51 37.38
N PRO A 77 30.08 5.55 36.75
CA PRO A 77 29.00 5.88 35.83
C PRO A 77 27.89 6.73 36.46
N VAL A 78 27.28 7.60 35.65
CA VAL A 78 26.07 8.34 36.04
C VAL A 78 24.94 7.33 36.29
N THR A 79 24.29 7.45 37.45
CA THR A 79 23.21 6.54 37.89
C THR A 79 21.92 7.27 38.27
N ASP A 80 21.93 8.60 38.17
CA ASP A 80 20.77 9.45 38.39
C ASP A 80 19.85 9.40 37.15
N LEU A 81 18.56 9.09 37.35
CA LEU A 81 17.62 8.84 36.25
C LEU A 81 17.40 10.09 35.40
N ASP A 82 17.16 11.24 36.03
CA ASP A 82 16.90 12.49 35.32
C ASP A 82 18.15 12.94 34.53
N ALA A 83 19.34 12.79 35.10
CA ALA A 83 20.59 13.03 34.37
C ALA A 83 20.76 12.09 33.18
N LEU A 84 20.42 10.80 33.32
CA LEU A 84 20.52 9.81 32.25
C LEU A 84 19.52 10.09 31.12
N ASP A 85 18.28 10.45 31.44
CA ASP A 85 17.26 10.84 30.46
C ASP A 85 17.72 12.07 29.65
N ILE A 86 18.21 13.12 30.31
CA ILE A 86 18.75 14.33 29.63
C ILE A 86 19.94 13.97 28.74
N LEU A 87 20.88 13.14 29.23
CA LEU A 87 22.02 12.71 28.42
C LEU A 87 21.58 11.88 27.21
N TYR A 88 20.59 10.99 27.38
CA TYR A 88 20.05 10.17 26.31
C TYR A 88 19.35 11.02 25.23
N GLU A 89 18.49 11.95 25.62
CA GLU A 89 17.83 12.91 24.70
C GLU A 89 18.85 13.79 23.96
N THR A 90 19.91 14.23 24.66
CA THR A 90 20.98 15.01 24.04
C THR A 90 21.75 14.17 23.02
N LEU A 91 22.07 12.91 23.35
CA LEU A 91 22.75 11.99 22.45
C LEU A 91 21.90 11.62 21.22
N GLU A 92 20.57 11.57 21.34
CA GLU A 92 19.67 11.34 20.22
C GLU A 92 19.80 12.43 19.14
N GLN A 93 20.10 13.67 19.55
CA GLN A 93 20.30 14.79 18.64
C GLN A 93 21.74 14.86 18.08
N ILE A 94 22.69 14.11 18.65
CA ILE A 94 24.10 14.10 18.21
C ILE A 94 24.35 12.96 17.22
N THR A 95 24.71 13.30 15.98
CA THR A 95 25.03 12.33 14.93
C THR A 95 26.28 11.51 15.25
N GLY A 96 26.26 10.20 14.97
CA GLY A 96 27.43 9.31 15.06
C GLY A 96 27.78 8.81 16.47
N GLN A 97 26.96 9.09 17.48
CA GLN A 97 27.18 8.68 18.88
C GLN A 97 26.23 7.57 19.35
N GLU A 98 25.77 6.73 18.41
CA GLU A 98 24.80 5.68 18.70
C GLU A 98 25.31 4.65 19.71
N GLU A 99 26.59 4.27 19.65
CA GLU A 99 27.18 3.32 20.59
C GLU A 99 27.24 3.89 22.02
N THR A 100 27.61 5.16 22.16
CA THR A 100 27.57 5.88 23.45
C THR A 100 26.14 5.92 23.99
N ARG A 101 25.15 6.18 23.11
CA ARG A 101 23.72 6.18 23.47
C ARG A 101 23.24 4.81 23.93
N ARG A 102 23.63 3.73 23.25
CA ARG A 102 23.26 2.35 23.65
C ARG A 102 23.89 1.94 24.98
N SER A 103 25.14 2.34 25.21
CA SER A 103 25.93 1.88 26.35
C SER A 103 25.68 2.65 27.66
N ILE A 104 25.13 3.87 27.62
CA ILE A 104 24.96 4.70 28.83
C ILE A 104 24.08 4.01 29.89
N TRP A 105 22.92 3.48 29.45
CA TRP A 105 21.99 2.77 30.32
C TRP A 105 22.55 1.43 30.78
N GLU A 106 23.28 0.70 29.91
CA GLU A 106 23.96 -0.54 30.28
C GLU A 106 25.00 -0.31 31.38
N ARG A 107 25.78 0.79 31.31
CA ARG A 107 26.76 1.17 32.34
C ARG A 107 26.08 1.51 33.67
N ALA A 108 25.01 2.30 33.63
CA ALA A 108 24.25 2.66 34.82
C ALA A 108 23.63 1.43 35.50
N ALA A 109 23.02 0.55 34.70
CA ALA A 109 22.41 -0.71 35.13
C ALA A 109 23.45 -1.65 35.77
N LYS A 110 24.66 -1.74 35.20
CA LYS A 110 25.77 -2.53 35.77
C LYS A 110 26.31 -1.94 37.08
N ALA A 111 26.33 -0.61 37.22
CA ALA A 111 26.76 0.05 38.44
C ALA A 111 25.76 -0.13 39.60
N LYS A 112 24.45 -0.25 39.28
CA LYS A 112 23.37 -0.38 40.26
C LYS A 112 22.38 -1.50 39.86
N PRO A 113 22.80 -2.79 39.90
CA PRO A 113 21.98 -3.91 39.41
C PRO A 113 20.69 -4.15 40.22
N GLN A 114 20.69 -3.73 41.50
CA GLN A 114 19.55 -3.89 42.41
C GLN A 114 18.47 -2.80 42.25
N VAL A 115 18.74 -1.75 41.47
CA VAL A 115 17.79 -0.65 41.25
C VAL A 115 16.93 -1.00 40.04
N ARG A 116 15.68 -1.42 40.31
CA ARG A 116 14.74 -1.87 39.28
C ARG A 116 14.47 -0.78 38.23
N ASP A 117 14.27 0.46 38.66
CA ASP A 117 13.88 1.55 37.75
C ASP A 117 14.92 1.82 36.67
N ILE A 118 16.22 1.75 37.01
CA ILE A 118 17.31 1.88 36.02
C ILE A 118 17.27 0.73 35.00
N GLN A 119 17.04 -0.50 35.45
CA GLN A 119 16.96 -1.68 34.58
C GLN A 119 15.73 -1.62 33.66
N THR A 120 14.58 -1.21 34.20
CA THR A 120 13.34 -1.05 33.43
C THR A 120 13.45 0.11 32.44
N ARG A 121 14.04 1.25 32.81
CA ARG A 121 14.26 2.38 31.90
C ARG A 121 15.23 2.02 30.77
N TRP A 122 16.31 1.30 31.08
CA TRP A 122 17.22 0.74 30.07
C TRP A 122 16.47 -0.16 29.08
N PHE A 123 15.66 -1.07 29.61
CA PHE A 123 14.84 -1.97 28.80
C PHE A 123 13.88 -1.20 27.88
N THR A 124 13.11 -0.25 28.43
CA THR A 124 12.12 0.53 27.67
C THR A 124 12.77 1.29 26.53
N TYR A 125 13.85 2.04 26.78
CA TYR A 125 14.52 2.78 25.72
C TYR A 125 15.09 1.87 24.64
N ALA A 126 15.73 0.76 25.01
CA ALA A 126 16.27 -0.19 24.05
C ALA A 126 15.15 -0.85 23.22
N PHE A 127 14.04 -1.22 23.87
CA PHE A 127 12.91 -1.84 23.21
C PHE A 127 12.18 -0.87 22.28
N GLU A 128 11.99 0.39 22.65
CA GLU A 128 11.34 1.42 21.83
C GLU A 128 12.21 1.91 20.65
N SER A 129 13.53 1.82 20.78
CA SER A 129 14.48 2.23 19.73
C SER A 129 14.84 1.12 18.73
N ASP A 130 14.12 -0.01 18.72
CA ASP A 130 14.41 -1.19 17.89
C ASP A 130 15.81 -1.81 18.17
N ASP A 131 16.40 -1.55 19.34
CA ASP A 131 17.69 -2.14 19.75
C ASP A 131 17.47 -3.46 20.51
N TRP A 132 17.12 -4.49 19.74
CA TRP A 132 16.79 -5.81 20.27
C TRP A 132 17.92 -6.43 21.09
N LYS A 133 19.19 -6.16 20.74
CA LYS A 133 20.35 -6.70 21.45
C LYS A 133 20.49 -6.08 22.83
N SER A 134 20.36 -4.75 22.93
CA SER A 134 20.36 -4.07 24.23
C SER A 134 19.13 -4.44 25.06
N ALA A 135 17.95 -4.56 24.44
CA ALA A 135 16.73 -4.97 25.12
C ALA A 135 16.84 -6.39 25.68
N GLN A 136 17.43 -7.33 24.93
CA GLN A 136 17.67 -8.71 25.37
C GLN A 136 18.61 -8.76 26.58
N LYS A 137 19.72 -7.99 26.55
CA LYS A 137 20.63 -7.88 27.70
C LYS A 137 19.93 -7.33 28.94
N ALA A 138 19.11 -6.29 28.76
CA ALA A 138 18.32 -5.70 29.84
C ALA A 138 17.32 -6.70 30.43
N ALA A 139 16.61 -7.46 29.58
CA ALA A 139 15.70 -8.53 30.00
C ALA A 139 16.43 -9.65 30.77
N MET A 140 17.63 -10.05 30.33
CA MET A 140 18.47 -11.02 31.04
C MET A 140 18.93 -10.50 32.40
N SER A 141 19.30 -9.22 32.50
CA SER A 141 19.63 -8.58 33.77
C SER A 141 18.41 -8.55 34.70
N LEU A 142 17.24 -8.18 34.19
CA LEU A 142 15.98 -8.14 34.94
C LEU A 142 15.59 -9.51 35.49
N GLN A 143 15.63 -10.57 34.68
CA GLN A 143 15.22 -11.92 35.12
C GLN A 143 16.21 -12.54 36.12
N ASN A 144 17.50 -12.18 36.04
CA ASN A 144 18.52 -12.62 37.00
C ASN A 144 18.42 -11.89 38.35
N ASN A 145 18.24 -10.56 38.32
CA ASN A 145 18.22 -9.74 39.55
C ASN A 145 16.84 -9.73 40.24
N PHE A 146 15.75 -9.94 39.48
CA PHE A 146 14.37 -9.90 39.98
C PHE A 146 13.59 -11.18 39.63
N PRO A 147 14.06 -12.38 40.05
CA PRO A 147 13.50 -13.67 39.61
C PRO A 147 12.06 -13.93 40.04
N LYS A 148 11.54 -13.19 41.02
CA LYS A 148 10.12 -13.26 41.46
C LYS A 148 9.16 -12.73 40.40
N THR A 149 9.62 -11.90 39.47
CA THR A 149 8.79 -11.30 38.43
C THR A 149 8.88 -12.13 37.14
N ARG A 150 7.97 -13.11 37.00
CA ARG A 150 7.95 -14.10 35.92
C ARG A 150 8.07 -13.50 34.51
N LYS A 151 7.37 -12.40 34.24
CA LYS A 151 7.36 -11.77 32.90
C LYS A 151 8.75 -11.48 32.35
N TYR A 152 9.73 -11.14 33.20
CA TYR A 152 11.10 -10.87 32.74
C TYR A 152 11.78 -12.09 32.12
N TYR A 153 11.46 -13.29 32.62
CA TYR A 153 11.97 -14.53 32.04
C TYR A 153 11.41 -14.74 30.63
N ILE A 154 10.10 -14.54 30.44
CA ILE A 154 9.47 -14.68 29.11
C ILE A 154 9.91 -13.56 28.17
N TRP A 155 10.10 -12.32 28.65
CA TRP A 155 10.66 -11.23 27.85
C TRP A 155 12.06 -11.58 27.32
N ALA A 156 12.90 -12.20 28.15
CA ALA A 156 14.22 -12.65 27.72
C ALA A 156 14.15 -13.73 26.64
N ILE A 157 13.19 -14.66 26.73
CA ILE A 157 12.91 -15.66 25.69
C ILE A 157 12.46 -14.96 24.41
N PHE A 158 11.44 -14.11 24.49
CA PHE A 158 10.87 -13.39 23.35
C PHE A 158 11.92 -12.54 22.62
N LEU A 159 12.79 -11.84 23.34
CA LEU A 159 13.83 -11.01 22.72
C LEU A 159 14.97 -11.83 22.11
N SER A 160 15.24 -13.00 22.69
CA SER A 160 16.18 -13.95 22.10
C SER A 160 15.60 -14.55 20.81
N TYR A 161 14.28 -14.77 20.75
CA TYR A 161 13.56 -15.13 19.54
C TYR A 161 13.60 -14.00 18.49
N LEU A 162 13.29 -12.75 18.86
CA LEU A 162 13.35 -11.61 17.94
C LEU A 162 14.73 -11.47 17.29
N LEU A 163 15.81 -11.58 18.07
CA LEU A 163 17.19 -11.56 17.54
C LEU A 163 17.51 -12.74 16.62
N ALA A 164 16.85 -13.89 16.79
CA ALA A 164 17.05 -15.06 15.94
C ALA A 164 16.44 -14.87 14.54
N ILE A 165 15.30 -14.17 14.46
CA ILE A 165 14.56 -13.94 13.22
C ILE A 165 14.90 -12.60 12.54
N ASP A 166 15.47 -11.65 13.27
CA ASP A 166 15.79 -10.31 12.76
C ASP A 166 16.82 -10.37 11.60
N PRO A 167 16.46 -9.88 10.40
CA PRO A 167 17.37 -9.80 9.26
C PRO A 167 18.59 -8.90 9.49
N ALA A 168 18.51 -7.92 10.40
CA ALA A 168 19.63 -7.03 10.71
C ALA A 168 20.67 -7.67 11.63
N SER A 169 20.35 -8.80 12.25
CA SER A 169 21.24 -9.52 13.16
C SER A 169 22.25 -10.39 12.40
N SER A 170 23.48 -10.48 12.93
CA SER A 170 24.54 -11.31 12.33
C SER A 170 24.18 -12.80 12.36
N GLU A 171 24.68 -13.61 11.41
CA GLU A 171 24.40 -15.05 11.38
C GLU A 171 24.81 -15.75 12.69
N MET A 172 25.92 -15.31 13.29
CA MET A 172 26.39 -15.80 14.59
C MET A 172 25.41 -15.45 15.71
N ASP A 173 24.95 -14.20 15.78
CA ASP A 173 23.94 -13.77 16.75
C ASP A 173 22.64 -14.54 16.55
N ARG A 174 22.16 -14.70 15.30
CA ARG A 174 20.93 -15.43 14.99
C ARG A 174 20.98 -16.89 15.48
N LYS A 175 22.10 -17.59 15.25
CA LYS A 175 22.31 -18.96 15.75
C LYS A 175 22.40 -19.03 17.27
N LEU A 176 23.14 -18.10 17.89
CA LEU A 176 23.32 -18.04 19.34
C LEU A 176 22.00 -17.79 20.06
N PHE A 177 21.28 -16.74 19.66
CA PHE A 177 20.02 -16.36 20.29
C PHE A 177 18.88 -17.33 19.94
N GLY A 178 18.89 -17.94 18.74
CA GLY A 178 17.97 -19.03 18.40
C GLY A 178 18.15 -20.25 19.30
N THR A 179 19.40 -20.66 19.56
CA THR A 179 19.71 -21.75 20.50
C THR A 179 19.31 -21.39 21.93
N LEU A 180 19.54 -20.14 22.35
CA LEU A 180 19.17 -19.67 23.68
C LEU A 180 17.65 -19.66 23.87
N ALA A 181 16.91 -19.09 22.92
CA ALA A 181 15.45 -19.05 22.93
C ALA A 181 14.86 -20.46 23.01
N TYR A 182 15.34 -21.38 22.16
CA TYR A 182 14.95 -22.79 22.18
C TYR A 182 15.17 -23.42 23.55
N ARG A 183 16.39 -23.35 24.10
CA ARG A 183 16.70 -23.97 25.40
C ARG A 183 15.85 -23.41 26.54
N MET A 184 15.65 -22.09 26.56
CA MET A 184 14.88 -21.44 27.61
C MET A 184 13.38 -21.78 27.55
N ILE A 185 12.80 -21.84 26.34
CA ILE A 185 11.38 -22.16 26.17
C ILE A 185 11.10 -23.66 26.30
N SER A 186 11.99 -24.55 25.82
CA SER A 186 11.88 -25.99 26.08
C SER A 186 11.93 -26.28 27.57
N LYS A 187 12.86 -25.65 28.30
CA LYS A 187 12.90 -25.76 29.76
C LYS A 187 11.62 -25.23 30.41
N ALA A 188 10.98 -24.21 29.84
CA ALA A 188 9.69 -23.73 30.34
C ALA A 188 8.56 -24.74 30.09
N ALA A 189 8.55 -25.41 28.94
CA ALA A 189 7.62 -26.49 28.63
C ALA A 189 7.82 -27.70 29.54
N ASP A 190 9.07 -28.11 29.80
CA ASP A 190 9.39 -29.24 30.68
C ASP A 190 8.95 -29.01 32.14
N ASN A 191 8.85 -27.74 32.57
CA ASN A 191 8.39 -27.39 33.91
C ASN A 191 6.86 -27.37 34.04
N VAL A 192 6.10 -27.61 32.96
CA VAL A 192 4.62 -27.67 33.01
C VAL A 192 4.21 -28.93 33.76
N PRO A 193 3.55 -28.81 34.93
CA PRO A 193 3.21 -29.97 35.76
C PRO A 193 2.13 -30.83 35.07
N SER A 194 2.14 -32.13 35.37
CA SER A 194 1.12 -33.05 34.87
C SER A 194 -0.24 -32.87 35.57
N ASP A 195 -0.25 -32.37 36.82
CA ASP A 195 -1.50 -31.98 37.50
C ASP A 195 -1.88 -30.54 37.11
N PRO A 196 -3.03 -30.33 36.44
CA PRO A 196 -3.48 -28.99 36.05
C PRO A 196 -3.66 -28.04 37.24
N LYS A 197 -3.95 -28.56 38.45
CA LYS A 197 -4.09 -27.74 39.66
C LYS A 197 -2.79 -27.06 40.09
N GLU A 198 -1.65 -27.60 39.68
CA GLU A 198 -0.33 -27.07 40.02
C GLU A 198 0.21 -26.11 38.95
N LEU A 199 -0.52 -25.85 37.86
CA LEU A 199 -0.04 -25.06 36.71
C LEU A 199 0.56 -23.69 37.07
N LEU A 200 -0.02 -23.02 38.07
CA LEU A 200 0.43 -21.70 38.52
C LEU A 200 1.63 -21.75 39.50
N SER A 201 1.99 -22.93 39.99
CA SER A 201 3.02 -23.12 41.02
C SER A 201 4.46 -22.93 40.51
N PRO A 202 4.86 -23.45 39.34
CA PRO A 202 6.22 -23.23 38.83
C PRO A 202 6.34 -21.85 38.15
N PRO A 203 7.19 -20.94 38.64
CA PRO A 203 7.28 -19.57 38.14
C PRO A 203 7.87 -19.47 36.73
N ARG A 204 8.47 -20.55 36.21
CA ARG A 204 9.10 -20.60 34.88
C ARG A 204 8.42 -21.60 33.93
N ALA A 205 7.29 -22.20 34.33
CA ALA A 205 6.49 -23.04 33.42
C ALA A 205 5.77 -22.17 32.38
N ILE A 206 5.38 -22.77 31.26
CA ILE A 206 4.37 -22.20 30.36
C ILE A 206 3.02 -22.26 31.08
N GLN A 207 2.29 -21.14 31.11
CA GLN A 207 1.03 -21.01 31.86
C GLN A 207 -0.12 -20.51 30.99
N THR A 208 0.16 -19.98 29.81
CA THR A 208 -0.83 -19.35 28.93
C THR A 208 -0.69 -19.86 27.50
N SER A 209 -1.78 -19.79 26.74
CA SER A 209 -1.79 -20.13 25.31
C SER A 209 -0.80 -19.26 24.51
N GLU A 210 -0.70 -17.96 24.82
CA GLU A 210 0.27 -17.04 24.17
C GLU A 210 1.73 -17.50 24.34
N GLU A 211 2.10 -18.04 25.50
CA GLU A 211 3.45 -18.54 25.75
C GLU A 211 3.72 -19.87 25.02
N LEU A 212 2.69 -20.72 24.90
CA LEU A 212 2.78 -21.90 24.04
C LEU A 212 2.90 -21.49 22.57
N MET A 213 2.18 -20.46 22.12
CA MET A 213 2.30 -19.96 20.75
C MET A 213 3.70 -19.36 20.51
N LEU A 214 4.29 -18.69 21.50
CA LEU A 214 5.70 -18.27 21.44
C LEU A 214 6.65 -19.48 21.29
N LEU A 215 6.40 -20.59 22.01
CA LEU A 215 7.15 -21.83 21.81
C LEU A 215 7.03 -22.33 20.37
N VAL A 216 5.81 -22.40 19.85
CA VAL A 216 5.53 -22.81 18.46
C VAL A 216 6.36 -21.96 17.49
N LYS A 217 6.29 -20.63 17.60
CA LYS A 217 7.04 -19.69 16.76
C LYS A 217 8.56 -19.91 16.81
N ILE A 218 9.10 -20.17 18.01
CA ILE A 218 10.53 -20.45 18.18
C ILE A 218 10.92 -21.76 17.47
N PHE A 219 10.11 -22.81 17.61
CA PHE A 219 10.36 -24.11 16.99
C PHE A 219 10.23 -24.04 15.47
N GLU A 220 9.21 -23.36 14.96
CA GLU A 220 8.99 -23.12 13.52
C GLU A 220 10.16 -22.37 12.89
N SER A 221 10.68 -21.32 13.55
CA SER A 221 11.83 -20.56 13.05
C SER A 221 13.11 -21.40 12.90
N GLN A 222 13.15 -22.58 13.53
CA GLN A 222 14.26 -23.53 13.50
C GLN A 222 13.93 -24.80 12.71
N GLY A 223 12.78 -24.84 12.02
CA GLY A 223 12.35 -25.99 11.21
C GLY A 223 11.92 -27.21 12.02
N ARG A 224 11.63 -27.07 13.33
CA ARG A 224 11.28 -28.17 14.24
C ARG A 224 9.79 -28.51 14.24
N HIS A 225 9.19 -28.60 13.06
CA HIS A 225 7.73 -28.77 12.91
C HIS A 225 7.20 -30.08 13.51
N ALA A 226 7.94 -31.19 13.39
CA ALA A 226 7.56 -32.48 13.96
C ALA A 226 7.51 -32.47 15.51
N GLU A 227 8.34 -31.66 16.16
CA GLU A 227 8.32 -31.51 17.62
C GLU A 227 7.12 -30.69 18.08
N VAL A 228 6.73 -29.67 17.31
CA VAL A 228 5.49 -28.92 17.57
C VAL A 228 4.28 -29.83 17.56
N ALA A 229 4.14 -30.68 16.53
CA ALA A 229 3.04 -31.66 16.47
C ALA A 229 2.98 -32.56 17.70
N LYS A 230 4.13 -33.09 18.15
CA LYS A 230 4.23 -33.92 19.36
C LYS A 230 3.87 -33.16 20.65
N ILE A 231 4.27 -31.90 20.77
CA ILE A 231 3.91 -31.06 21.92
C ILE A 231 2.40 -30.84 21.95
N LEU A 232 1.77 -30.60 20.79
CA LEU A 232 0.33 -30.39 20.68
C LEU A 232 -0.49 -31.65 20.95
N ASP A 233 0.12 -32.84 20.88
CA ASP A 233 -0.47 -34.11 21.30
C ASP A 233 -0.37 -34.38 22.81
N SER A 234 0.41 -33.61 23.56
CA SER A 234 0.58 -33.82 25.01
C SER A 234 -0.67 -33.45 25.82
N ASP A 235 -0.97 -34.23 26.86
CA ASP A 235 -2.16 -34.00 27.70
C ASP A 235 -2.03 -32.75 28.61
N ASN A 236 -0.81 -32.43 29.04
CA ASN A 236 -0.55 -31.33 29.99
C ASN A 236 -0.29 -29.97 29.34
N LEU A 237 0.21 -29.94 28.08
CA LEU A 237 0.54 -28.71 27.36
C LEU A 237 -0.16 -28.59 25.99
N GLY A 238 -0.57 -29.70 25.38
CA GLY A 238 -1.14 -29.75 24.04
C GLY A 238 -2.61 -29.33 23.97
N LEU A 239 -3.30 -29.72 22.89
CA LEU A 239 -4.64 -29.24 22.55
C LEU A 239 -5.67 -29.44 23.67
N LYS A 240 -5.64 -30.61 24.31
CA LYS A 240 -6.59 -31.00 25.37
C LYS A 240 -6.25 -30.44 26.75
N SER A 241 -5.11 -29.75 26.88
CA SER A 241 -4.64 -29.22 28.15
C SER A 241 -5.52 -28.09 28.69
N GLN A 242 -5.39 -27.78 29.98
CA GLN A 242 -6.04 -26.60 30.58
C GLN A 242 -5.54 -25.26 29.98
N ILE A 243 -4.37 -25.26 29.33
CA ILE A 243 -3.77 -24.06 28.73
C ILE A 243 -4.45 -23.73 27.39
N VAL A 244 -4.72 -24.75 26.57
CA VAL A 244 -5.23 -24.59 25.19
C VAL A 244 -6.73 -24.82 25.08
N GLN A 245 -7.29 -25.75 25.86
CA GLN A 245 -8.74 -26.02 25.92
C GLN A 245 -9.41 -26.25 24.56
N ASN A 246 -8.72 -26.95 23.65
CA ASN A 246 -9.13 -27.20 22.26
C ASN A 246 -9.39 -25.92 21.43
N ASP A 247 -8.68 -24.83 21.71
CA ASP A 247 -8.71 -23.63 20.87
C ASP A 247 -8.39 -23.97 19.41
N TRP A 248 -9.31 -23.60 18.51
CA TRP A 248 -9.24 -23.87 17.08
C TRP A 248 -7.97 -23.31 16.41
N SER A 249 -7.42 -22.21 16.94
CA SER A 249 -6.17 -21.63 16.44
C SER A 249 -5.00 -22.63 16.51
N PHE A 250 -4.95 -23.48 17.54
CA PHE A 250 -3.90 -24.49 17.69
C PHE A 250 -4.15 -25.74 16.84
N VAL A 251 -5.39 -26.01 16.44
CA VAL A 251 -5.71 -27.06 15.45
C VAL A 251 -5.08 -26.70 14.11
N GLY A 252 -5.24 -25.45 13.66
CA GLY A 252 -4.58 -24.92 12.46
C GLY A 252 -3.06 -25.01 12.53
N VAL A 253 -2.47 -24.66 13.68
CA VAL A 253 -1.01 -24.80 13.93
C VAL A 253 -0.55 -26.25 13.83
N LYS A 254 -1.31 -27.20 14.40
CA LYS A 254 -0.95 -28.62 14.32
C LYS A 254 -0.99 -29.12 12.87
N LEU A 255 -2.01 -28.74 12.11
CA LEU A 255 -2.13 -29.10 10.69
C LEU A 255 -0.95 -28.57 9.88
N ASP A 256 -0.66 -27.27 9.98
CA ASP A 256 0.48 -26.64 9.31
C ASP A 256 1.82 -27.29 9.74
N GLY A 257 1.98 -27.62 11.02
CA GLY A 257 3.14 -28.33 11.54
C GLY A 257 3.31 -29.74 10.95
N LEU A 258 2.24 -30.52 10.84
CA LEU A 258 2.26 -31.86 10.24
C LEU A 258 2.58 -31.80 8.74
N GLU A 259 1.99 -30.85 8.00
CA GLU A 259 2.25 -30.63 6.57
C GLU A 259 3.72 -30.26 6.33
N LYS A 260 4.26 -29.28 7.08
CA LYS A 260 5.67 -28.86 6.97
C LYS A 260 6.64 -29.96 7.40
N ALA A 261 6.24 -30.82 8.34
CA ALA A 261 7.00 -32.00 8.74
C ALA A 261 6.89 -33.18 7.76
N GLN A 262 6.04 -33.07 6.73
CA GLN A 262 5.74 -34.13 5.75
C GLN A 262 5.19 -35.42 6.39
N MET A 263 4.48 -35.28 7.51
CA MET A 263 3.84 -36.39 8.23
C MET A 263 2.45 -36.67 7.65
N TRP A 264 2.42 -37.11 6.39
CA TRP A 264 1.18 -37.25 5.62
C TRP A 264 0.20 -38.29 6.18
N PRO A 265 0.62 -39.49 6.63
CA PRO A 265 -0.30 -40.45 7.25
C PRO A 265 -0.96 -39.91 8.51
N GLU A 266 -0.19 -39.22 9.36
CA GLU A 266 -0.69 -38.59 10.58
C GLU A 266 -1.63 -37.42 10.26
N THR A 267 -1.32 -36.63 9.23
CA THR A 267 -2.20 -35.56 8.71
C THR A 267 -3.53 -36.14 8.25
N LEU A 268 -3.51 -37.23 7.48
CA LEU A 268 -4.71 -37.90 6.99
C LEU A 268 -5.56 -38.47 8.13
N SER A 269 -4.92 -39.11 9.11
CA SER A 269 -5.61 -39.64 10.29
C SER A 269 -6.26 -38.52 11.11
N TYR A 270 -5.53 -37.44 11.35
CA TYR A 270 -5.99 -36.34 12.18
C TYR A 270 -7.12 -35.54 11.51
N THR A 271 -7.02 -35.27 10.21
CA THR A 271 -8.08 -34.60 9.44
C THR A 271 -9.36 -35.44 9.39
N LYS A 272 -9.27 -36.77 9.22
CA LYS A 272 -10.42 -37.68 9.32
C LYS A 272 -11.06 -37.69 10.72
N GLU A 273 -10.26 -37.61 11.78
CA GLU A 273 -10.76 -37.50 13.16
C GLU A 273 -11.55 -36.20 13.37
N LEU A 274 -11.02 -35.07 12.89
CA LEU A 274 -11.69 -33.76 12.98
C LEU A 274 -12.99 -33.72 12.16
N LEU A 275 -13.01 -34.36 10.99
CA LEU A 275 -14.15 -34.42 10.07
C LEU A 275 -15.10 -35.60 10.35
N ALA A 276 -14.97 -36.28 11.49
CA ALA A 276 -15.81 -37.42 11.83
C ALA A 276 -17.30 -37.01 11.89
N ILE A 277 -18.16 -37.80 11.23
CA ILE A 277 -19.59 -37.51 11.12
C ILE A 277 -20.26 -37.71 12.49
N PRO A 278 -20.99 -36.71 13.04
CA PRO A 278 -21.70 -36.84 14.31
C PRO A 278 -22.78 -37.94 14.26
N SER A 279 -22.81 -38.82 15.26
CA SER A 279 -23.69 -40.01 15.29
C SER A 279 -25.19 -39.73 15.53
N ASN A 280 -25.60 -38.48 15.74
CA ASN A 280 -27.01 -38.10 15.98
C ASN A 280 -27.60 -37.36 14.77
N PRO A 281 -28.39 -38.04 13.90
CA PRO A 281 -28.97 -37.45 12.68
C PRO A 281 -30.24 -36.61 12.93
N GLY A 282 -30.49 -36.20 14.18
CA GLY A 282 -31.80 -35.81 14.68
C GLY A 282 -31.84 -34.42 15.29
N GLU A 283 -31.47 -33.42 14.50
CA GLU A 283 -31.86 -32.00 14.55
C GLU A 283 -31.02 -31.36 13.43
N LYS A 284 -31.52 -30.34 12.73
CA LYS A 284 -30.81 -29.65 11.63
C LYS A 284 -29.39 -29.25 12.07
N ALA A 285 -28.42 -30.14 11.90
CA ALA A 285 -27.12 -30.01 12.51
C ALA A 285 -26.45 -28.82 11.82
N ALA A 286 -26.15 -27.78 12.60
CA ALA A 286 -25.25 -26.74 12.14
C ALA A 286 -23.98 -27.41 11.61
N THR A 287 -23.46 -26.90 10.50
CA THR A 287 -22.17 -27.35 9.98
C THR A 287 -21.14 -27.32 11.11
N PRO A 288 -20.44 -28.43 11.41
CA PRO A 288 -19.45 -28.46 12.48
C PRO A 288 -18.37 -27.39 12.27
N GLU A 289 -17.79 -26.86 13.35
CA GLU A 289 -16.60 -25.98 13.26
C GLU A 289 -15.44 -26.64 12.52
N SER A 290 -15.43 -27.98 12.45
CA SER A 290 -14.46 -28.75 11.68
C SER A 290 -14.65 -28.76 10.17
N ASP A 291 -15.77 -28.25 9.63
CA ASP A 291 -15.93 -27.99 8.19
C ASP A 291 -15.14 -26.75 7.75
N ASP A 292 -13.84 -26.73 8.06
CA ASP A 292 -12.90 -25.67 7.75
C ASP A 292 -12.08 -26.06 6.51
N TRP A 293 -11.91 -25.12 5.58
CA TRP A 293 -11.13 -25.35 4.38
C TRP A 293 -9.68 -25.78 4.68
N ALA A 294 -9.07 -25.31 5.77
CA ALA A 294 -7.72 -25.73 6.14
C ALA A 294 -7.64 -27.24 6.41
N VAL A 295 -8.66 -27.82 7.05
CA VAL A 295 -8.75 -29.26 7.34
C VAL A 295 -8.96 -30.07 6.05
N TRP A 296 -9.87 -29.61 5.19
CA TRP A 296 -10.13 -30.25 3.89
C TRP A 296 -8.93 -30.18 2.94
N ASN A 297 -8.29 -29.02 2.86
CA ASN A 297 -7.09 -28.82 2.05
C ASN A 297 -5.95 -29.74 2.54
N ALA A 298 -5.78 -29.88 3.86
CA ALA A 298 -4.80 -30.80 4.44
C ALA A 298 -5.12 -32.27 4.14
N LEU A 299 -6.40 -32.66 4.21
CA LEU A 299 -6.87 -34.00 3.83
C LEU A 299 -6.51 -34.31 2.37
N VAL A 300 -6.89 -33.42 1.45
CA VAL A 300 -6.65 -33.58 0.01
C VAL A 300 -5.15 -33.59 -0.29
N THR A 301 -4.38 -32.67 0.30
CA THR A 301 -2.92 -32.59 0.11
C THR A 301 -2.23 -33.85 0.63
N ALA A 302 -2.57 -34.34 1.82
CA ALA A 302 -2.02 -35.57 2.37
C ALA A 302 -2.31 -36.78 1.47
N THR A 303 -3.53 -36.90 0.97
CA THR A 303 -3.90 -37.97 0.02
C THR A 303 -3.10 -37.90 -1.27
N GLN A 304 -2.95 -36.71 -1.85
CA GLN A 304 -2.14 -36.50 -3.06
C GLN A 304 -0.65 -36.81 -2.85
N LYS A 305 -0.11 -36.54 -1.65
CA LYS A 305 1.30 -36.81 -1.32
C LYS A 305 1.57 -38.28 -1.00
N ILE A 306 0.62 -38.99 -0.38
CA ILE A 306 0.70 -40.44 -0.16
C ILE A 306 0.64 -41.18 -1.51
N ASN A 307 -0.21 -40.70 -2.43
CA ASN A 307 -0.27 -41.14 -3.84
C ASN A 307 -0.43 -42.66 -4.04
N THR A 308 -1.22 -43.31 -3.20
CA THR A 308 -1.59 -44.73 -3.34
C THR A 308 -3.06 -44.83 -3.79
N PRO A 309 -3.41 -45.71 -4.75
CA PRO A 309 -4.79 -45.91 -5.20
C PRO A 309 -5.78 -46.18 -4.07
N GLU A 310 -5.36 -46.95 -3.06
CA GLU A 310 -6.17 -47.33 -1.90
C GLU A 310 -6.55 -46.09 -1.08
N THR A 311 -5.56 -45.29 -0.68
CA THR A 311 -5.77 -44.04 0.09
C THR A 311 -6.64 -43.05 -0.69
N THR A 312 -6.45 -42.94 -2.00
CA THR A 312 -7.27 -42.05 -2.85
C THR A 312 -8.73 -42.51 -2.88
N ALA A 313 -8.97 -43.81 -3.08
CA ALA A 313 -10.32 -44.37 -3.09
C ALA A 313 -11.01 -44.24 -1.72
N GLU A 314 -10.29 -44.48 -0.63
CA GLU A 314 -10.80 -44.28 0.73
C GLU A 314 -11.16 -42.82 1.01
N THR A 315 -10.33 -41.88 0.56
CA THR A 315 -10.57 -40.44 0.74
C THR A 315 -11.77 -39.98 -0.09
N GLN A 316 -11.88 -40.43 -1.35
CA GLN A 316 -13.05 -40.16 -2.19
C GLN A 316 -14.33 -40.67 -1.56
N LYS A 317 -14.31 -41.90 -1.02
CA LYS A 317 -15.45 -42.47 -0.31
C LYS A 317 -15.80 -41.65 0.92
N PHE A 318 -14.81 -41.26 1.72
CA PHE A 318 -15.02 -40.41 2.90
C PHE A 318 -15.66 -39.07 2.55
N ILE A 319 -15.17 -38.38 1.51
CA ILE A 319 -15.75 -37.13 1.03
C ILE A 319 -17.21 -37.34 0.57
N ALA A 320 -17.48 -38.40 -0.20
CA ALA A 320 -18.83 -38.71 -0.66
C ALA A 320 -19.79 -39.02 0.50
N ASP A 321 -19.35 -39.81 1.48
CA ASP A 321 -20.12 -40.13 2.69
C ASP A 321 -20.41 -38.84 3.50
N TYR A 322 -19.42 -37.95 3.61
CA TYR A 322 -19.59 -36.65 4.27
C TYR A 322 -20.58 -35.75 3.53
N ILE A 323 -20.50 -35.65 2.20
CA ILE A 323 -21.46 -34.88 1.37
C ILE A 323 -22.87 -35.45 1.52
N ASN A 324 -23.02 -36.78 1.60
CA ASN A 324 -24.33 -37.41 1.81
C ASN A 324 -24.90 -37.09 3.20
N ALA A 325 -24.07 -37.08 4.24
CA ALA A 325 -24.47 -36.74 5.59
C ALA A 325 -24.76 -35.23 5.76
N LEU A 326 -23.96 -34.38 5.11
CA LEU A 326 -24.03 -32.92 5.19
C LEU A 326 -24.04 -32.29 3.78
N PRO A 327 -25.18 -32.34 3.04
CA PRO A 327 -25.25 -31.91 1.64
C PRO A 327 -24.97 -30.44 1.37
N ARG A 328 -25.00 -29.60 2.42
CA ARG A 328 -24.78 -28.15 2.39
C ARG A 328 -23.30 -27.74 2.54
N SER A 329 -22.40 -28.69 2.82
CA SER A 329 -20.97 -28.35 2.97
C SER A 329 -20.39 -27.92 1.62
N ARG A 330 -19.94 -26.65 1.57
CA ARG A 330 -19.20 -26.10 0.42
C ARG A 330 -17.81 -26.72 0.35
N ASN A 331 -17.12 -26.84 1.49
CA ASN A 331 -15.72 -27.25 1.54
C ASN A 331 -15.55 -28.73 1.15
N ALA A 332 -16.45 -29.62 1.57
CA ALA A 332 -16.41 -31.03 1.14
C ALA A 332 -16.55 -31.19 -0.39
N ARG A 333 -17.42 -30.38 -1.02
CA ARG A 333 -17.60 -30.38 -2.48
C ARG A 333 -16.40 -29.77 -3.21
N LEU A 334 -15.78 -28.74 -2.65
CA LEU A 334 -14.52 -28.20 -3.17
C LEU A 334 -13.38 -29.22 -3.05
N ALA A 335 -13.31 -29.97 -1.94
CA ALA A 335 -12.35 -31.07 -1.77
C ALA A 335 -12.56 -32.18 -2.81
N GLN A 336 -13.82 -32.51 -3.13
CA GLN A 336 -14.16 -33.43 -4.22
C GLN A 336 -13.65 -32.89 -5.57
N LEU A 337 -13.89 -31.61 -5.87
CA LEU A 337 -13.40 -30.97 -7.10
C LEU A 337 -11.88 -30.95 -7.19
N ASP A 338 -11.18 -30.56 -6.12
CA ASP A 338 -9.71 -30.53 -6.06
C ASP A 338 -9.14 -31.93 -6.34
N LEU A 339 -9.68 -32.96 -5.70
CA LEU A 339 -9.20 -34.33 -5.88
C LEU A 339 -9.48 -34.84 -7.30
N THR A 340 -10.67 -34.58 -7.86
CA THR A 340 -10.99 -34.94 -9.25
C THR A 340 -10.11 -34.20 -10.24
N HIS A 341 -9.86 -32.90 -10.03
CA HIS A 341 -9.03 -32.09 -10.91
C HIS A 341 -7.57 -32.56 -10.88
N SER A 342 -7.01 -32.86 -9.71
CA SER A 342 -5.67 -33.44 -9.62
C SER A 342 -5.58 -34.82 -10.28
N ASN A 343 -6.59 -35.67 -10.12
CA ASN A 343 -6.66 -36.97 -10.79
C ASN A 343 -6.79 -36.85 -12.32
N PHE A 344 -7.45 -35.81 -12.81
CA PHE A 344 -7.50 -35.49 -14.23
C PHE A 344 -6.11 -35.04 -14.73
N GLN A 345 -5.41 -34.17 -13.99
CA GLN A 345 -4.05 -33.75 -14.32
C GLN A 345 -3.03 -34.91 -14.34
N SER A 346 -3.22 -35.93 -13.49
CA SER A 346 -2.41 -37.15 -13.49
C SER A 346 -2.81 -38.18 -14.56
N GLY A 347 -3.89 -37.94 -15.33
CA GLY A 347 -4.42 -38.85 -16.34
C GLY A 347 -5.17 -40.06 -15.78
N THR A 348 -5.52 -40.05 -14.49
CA THR A 348 -6.26 -41.13 -13.80
C THR A 348 -7.75 -41.08 -14.12
N VAL A 349 -8.27 -39.90 -14.42
CA VAL A 349 -9.68 -39.63 -14.69
C VAL A 349 -9.83 -38.91 -16.03
N ASP A 350 -10.92 -39.16 -16.75
CA ASP A 350 -11.17 -38.57 -18.06
C ASP A 350 -11.81 -37.16 -17.97
N LEU A 351 -11.80 -36.45 -19.11
CA LEU A 351 -12.36 -35.11 -19.25
C LEU A 351 -13.85 -35.05 -18.87
N ASN A 352 -14.63 -36.10 -19.20
CA ASN A 352 -16.06 -36.11 -18.94
C ASN A 352 -16.36 -36.14 -17.44
N THR A 353 -15.56 -36.85 -16.65
CA THR A 353 -15.72 -36.90 -15.19
C THR A 353 -15.39 -35.54 -14.55
N LEU A 354 -14.37 -34.83 -15.03
CA LEU A 354 -14.10 -33.47 -14.56
C LEU A 354 -15.27 -32.54 -14.91
N LEU A 355 -15.75 -32.60 -16.15
CA LEU A 355 -16.91 -31.82 -16.60
C LEU A 355 -18.16 -32.11 -15.76
N SER A 356 -18.48 -33.38 -15.49
CA SER A 356 -19.65 -33.75 -14.70
C SER A 356 -19.52 -33.27 -13.25
N THR A 357 -18.34 -33.37 -12.66
CA THR A 357 -18.08 -32.88 -11.29
C THR A 357 -18.25 -31.36 -11.20
N CYS A 358 -17.77 -30.62 -12.21
CA CYS A 358 -18.00 -29.16 -12.32
C CYS A 358 -19.50 -28.84 -12.44
N GLN A 359 -20.26 -29.61 -13.23
CA GLN A 359 -21.71 -29.43 -13.38
C GLN A 359 -22.46 -29.72 -12.07
N GLU A 360 -22.08 -30.78 -11.35
CA GLU A 360 -22.64 -31.11 -10.03
C GLU A 360 -22.38 -29.97 -9.02
N TYR A 361 -21.17 -29.42 -9.00
CA TYR A 361 -20.85 -28.27 -8.16
C TYR A 361 -21.66 -27.04 -8.54
N PHE A 362 -21.76 -26.72 -9.84
CA PHE A 362 -22.54 -25.59 -10.33
C PHE A 362 -24.01 -25.72 -9.92
N ASN A 363 -24.64 -26.89 -10.08
CA ASN A 363 -26.04 -27.08 -9.68
C ASN A 363 -26.29 -26.78 -8.20
N HIS A 364 -25.33 -27.13 -7.34
CA HIS A 364 -25.40 -26.87 -5.91
C HIS A 364 -25.19 -25.38 -5.58
N SER A 365 -24.20 -24.75 -6.22
CA SER A 365 -23.69 -23.43 -5.85
C SER A 365 -24.16 -22.29 -6.75
N LYS A 366 -24.88 -22.54 -7.85
CA LYS A 366 -25.23 -21.52 -8.87
C LYS A 366 -25.92 -20.26 -8.32
N ASN A 367 -26.71 -20.39 -7.26
CA ASN A 367 -27.38 -19.26 -6.60
C ASN A 367 -26.50 -18.54 -5.57
N LYS A 368 -25.21 -18.85 -5.51
CA LYS A 368 -24.24 -18.28 -4.56
C LYS A 368 -23.20 -17.46 -5.31
N LEU A 369 -22.86 -16.28 -4.78
CA LEU A 369 -21.92 -15.35 -5.40
C LEU A 369 -20.50 -15.92 -5.57
N TYR A 370 -20.11 -16.85 -4.71
CA TYR A 370 -18.79 -17.51 -4.76
C TYR A 370 -18.68 -18.60 -5.84
N CYS A 371 -19.77 -18.95 -6.54
CA CYS A 371 -19.75 -20.06 -7.51
C CYS A 371 -18.73 -19.83 -8.63
N PHE A 372 -18.71 -18.63 -9.20
CA PHE A 372 -17.73 -18.24 -10.21
C PHE A 372 -16.29 -18.34 -9.69
N SER A 373 -15.99 -17.75 -8.52
CA SER A 373 -14.64 -17.74 -7.94
C SER A 373 -14.13 -19.13 -7.56
N ASP A 374 -15.05 -20.05 -7.25
CA ASP A 374 -14.71 -21.43 -6.94
C ASP A 374 -14.38 -22.22 -8.22
N LEU A 375 -15.21 -22.08 -9.25
CA LEU A 375 -15.06 -22.82 -10.51
C LEU A 375 -13.90 -22.35 -11.39
N ILE A 376 -13.47 -21.09 -11.25
CA ILE A 376 -12.43 -20.50 -12.11
C ILE A 376 -11.10 -21.27 -12.08
N LYS A 377 -10.82 -22.01 -11.00
CA LYS A 377 -9.59 -22.81 -10.84
C LYS A 377 -9.61 -24.12 -11.63
N TYR A 378 -10.79 -24.69 -11.88
CA TYR A 378 -10.94 -26.04 -12.45
C TYR A 378 -11.26 -26.02 -13.94
N LEU A 379 -12.04 -25.04 -14.37
CA LEU A 379 -12.49 -24.91 -15.76
C LEU A 379 -11.36 -24.74 -16.79
N PRO A 380 -10.20 -24.10 -16.50
CA PRO A 380 -9.07 -24.04 -17.44
C PRO A 380 -8.53 -25.40 -17.87
N GLY A 381 -8.78 -26.48 -17.10
CA GLY A 381 -8.41 -27.84 -17.48
C GLY A 381 -9.25 -28.45 -18.59
N LEU A 382 -10.41 -27.85 -18.93
CA LEU A 382 -11.31 -28.32 -19.97
C LEU A 382 -10.88 -27.79 -21.35
N ASP A 383 -11.14 -28.58 -22.40
CA ASP A 383 -10.95 -28.14 -23.78
C ASP A 383 -12.06 -27.15 -24.21
N LYS A 384 -11.80 -26.37 -25.27
CA LYS A 384 -12.74 -25.34 -25.76
C LYS A 384 -14.17 -25.88 -26.02
N PRO A 385 -14.36 -27.06 -26.64
CA PRO A 385 -15.70 -27.65 -26.78
C PRO A 385 -16.40 -27.94 -25.44
N SER A 386 -15.69 -28.51 -24.46
CA SER A 386 -16.28 -28.83 -23.16
C SER A 386 -16.56 -27.58 -22.32
N LEU A 387 -15.73 -26.54 -22.43
CA LEU A 387 -16.01 -25.22 -21.85
C LEU A 387 -17.30 -24.62 -22.41
N SER A 388 -17.46 -24.60 -23.73
CA SER A 388 -18.70 -24.13 -24.36
C SER A 388 -19.91 -24.95 -23.91
N LYS A 389 -19.77 -26.28 -23.80
CA LYS A 389 -20.81 -27.17 -23.29
C LYS A 389 -21.17 -26.88 -21.84
N PHE A 390 -20.18 -26.61 -20.99
CA PHE A 390 -20.39 -26.25 -19.58
C PHE A 390 -21.12 -24.91 -19.44
N ILE A 391 -20.74 -23.92 -20.23
CA ILE A 391 -21.33 -22.58 -20.17
C ILE A 391 -22.75 -22.58 -20.71
N GLN A 392 -23.01 -23.32 -21.80
CA GLN A 392 -24.38 -23.56 -22.27
C GLN A 392 -25.21 -24.25 -21.18
N TYR A 393 -24.67 -25.28 -20.53
CA TYR A 393 -25.32 -25.93 -19.40
C TYR A 393 -25.65 -24.96 -18.25
N ALA A 394 -24.75 -24.01 -17.95
CA ALA A 394 -24.98 -22.99 -16.94
C ALA A 394 -26.17 -22.07 -17.30
N PHE A 395 -26.36 -21.73 -18.58
CA PHE A 395 -27.53 -20.98 -19.05
C PHE A 395 -28.81 -21.82 -19.11
N ASP A 396 -28.72 -23.10 -19.46
CA ASP A 396 -29.90 -23.97 -19.57
C ASP A 396 -30.49 -24.34 -18.19
N THR A 397 -29.65 -24.39 -17.16
CA THR A 397 -30.02 -24.88 -15.82
C THR A 397 -30.39 -23.78 -14.83
N GLN A 398 -30.83 -22.61 -15.29
CA GLN A 398 -31.12 -21.44 -14.44
C GLN A 398 -32.22 -21.68 -13.38
N GLY A 399 -33.00 -22.76 -13.46
CA GLY A 399 -34.05 -23.11 -12.50
C GLY A 399 -35.25 -22.14 -12.56
N GLN A 400 -36.37 -22.49 -11.90
CA GLN A 400 -37.47 -21.53 -11.74
C GLN A 400 -37.09 -20.50 -10.66
N PRO A 401 -37.44 -19.21 -10.85
CA PRO A 401 -37.15 -18.15 -9.89
C PRO A 401 -38.06 -18.27 -8.65
N ASP A 402 -37.85 -19.29 -7.82
CA ASP A 402 -38.64 -19.53 -6.60
C ASP A 402 -38.22 -18.62 -5.43
N GLU A 403 -37.09 -17.91 -5.54
CA GLU A 403 -36.61 -16.99 -4.50
C GLU A 403 -37.06 -15.54 -4.77
N LYS A 404 -37.97 -15.03 -3.93
CA LYS A 404 -38.20 -13.59 -3.77
C LYS A 404 -37.05 -13.01 -2.94
N GLY A 405 -36.35 -12.01 -3.47
CA GLY A 405 -35.30 -11.30 -2.72
C GLY A 405 -34.11 -10.87 -3.58
N PRO A 406 -33.09 -10.26 -2.95
CA PRO A 406 -31.94 -9.65 -3.64
C PRO A 406 -31.02 -10.64 -4.37
N PHE A 407 -31.10 -11.92 -4.03
CA PHE A 407 -30.32 -13.00 -4.65
C PHE A 407 -30.99 -13.63 -5.88
N ARG A 408 -32.14 -13.10 -6.30
CA ARG A 408 -32.81 -13.51 -7.54
C ARG A 408 -31.87 -13.23 -8.73
N GLY A 409 -31.69 -14.23 -9.60
CA GLY A 409 -30.87 -14.09 -10.80
C GLY A 409 -29.37 -14.30 -10.59
N VAL A 410 -28.89 -14.68 -9.39
CA VAL A 410 -27.46 -14.95 -9.14
C VAL A 410 -26.90 -16.06 -10.05
N ALA A 411 -27.69 -17.07 -10.38
CA ALA A 411 -27.28 -18.08 -11.35
C ALA A 411 -27.00 -17.50 -12.75
N MET A 412 -27.76 -16.48 -13.17
CA MET A 412 -27.59 -15.81 -14.45
C MET A 412 -26.32 -14.97 -14.42
N ILE A 413 -26.10 -14.23 -13.32
CA ILE A 413 -24.89 -13.45 -13.10
C ILE A 413 -23.64 -14.35 -13.16
N ASN A 414 -23.67 -15.51 -12.48
CA ASN A 414 -22.58 -16.48 -12.54
C ASN A 414 -22.36 -17.02 -13.96
N ALA A 415 -23.42 -17.34 -14.70
CA ALA A 415 -23.31 -17.80 -16.09
C ALA A 415 -22.70 -16.73 -17.01
N LEU A 416 -23.09 -15.46 -16.86
CA LEU A 416 -22.52 -14.33 -17.60
C LEU A 416 -21.05 -14.09 -17.25
N LYS A 417 -20.66 -14.21 -15.98
CA LYS A 417 -19.24 -14.15 -15.57
C LYS A 417 -18.42 -15.27 -16.18
N LEU A 418 -18.97 -16.49 -16.24
CA LEU A 418 -18.33 -17.63 -16.90
C LEU A 418 -18.19 -17.41 -18.41
N GLU A 419 -19.23 -16.90 -19.08
CA GLU A 419 -19.19 -16.53 -20.50
C GLU A 419 -18.11 -15.46 -20.78
N TYR A 420 -18.08 -14.38 -20.01
CA TYR A 420 -17.07 -13.33 -20.10
C TYR A 420 -15.64 -13.89 -19.96
N CYS A 421 -15.41 -14.70 -18.93
CA CYS A 421 -14.10 -15.26 -18.60
C CYS A 421 -13.61 -16.24 -19.68
N PHE A 422 -14.44 -17.22 -20.05
CA PHE A 422 -13.98 -18.38 -20.82
C PHE A 422 -14.33 -18.32 -22.32
N LEU A 423 -15.38 -17.60 -22.75
CA LEU A 423 -15.78 -17.51 -24.16
C LEU A 423 -15.45 -16.18 -24.82
N MET A 424 -15.13 -15.15 -24.03
CA MET A 424 -14.72 -13.85 -24.55
C MET A 424 -13.24 -13.58 -24.26
N THR A 425 -12.81 -13.66 -23.00
CA THR A 425 -11.43 -13.31 -22.64
C THR A 425 -10.39 -14.31 -23.15
N LEU A 426 -10.61 -15.62 -22.99
CA LEU A 426 -9.69 -16.65 -23.50
C LEU A 426 -9.57 -16.68 -25.03
N ASP A 427 -10.61 -16.24 -25.74
CA ASP A 427 -10.69 -16.23 -27.20
C ASP A 427 -10.79 -14.80 -27.73
N GLU A 428 -10.08 -13.85 -27.10
CA GLU A 428 -10.21 -12.41 -27.36
C GLU A 428 -10.03 -12.03 -28.85
N ALA A 429 -9.30 -12.84 -29.62
CA ALA A 429 -9.10 -12.63 -31.05
C ALA A 429 -10.36 -12.88 -31.90
N SER A 430 -11.30 -13.69 -31.43
CA SER A 430 -12.54 -14.03 -32.15
C SER A 430 -13.74 -13.17 -31.75
N VAL A 431 -13.59 -12.33 -30.72
CA VAL A 431 -14.68 -11.50 -30.19
C VAL A 431 -14.94 -10.33 -31.15
N SER A 432 -16.06 -10.41 -31.87
CA SER A 432 -16.54 -9.32 -32.72
C SER A 432 -17.19 -8.21 -31.89
N ARG A 433 -17.31 -7.01 -32.47
CA ARG A 433 -17.97 -5.87 -31.82
C ARG A 433 -19.43 -6.20 -31.48
N GLU A 434 -20.15 -6.84 -32.39
CA GLU A 434 -21.56 -7.21 -32.23
C GLU A 434 -21.75 -8.15 -31.03
N LYS A 435 -20.82 -9.10 -30.83
CA LYS A 435 -20.86 -10.00 -29.67
C LYS A 435 -20.69 -9.25 -28.34
N VAL A 436 -19.83 -8.23 -28.31
CA VAL A 436 -19.66 -7.37 -27.11
C VAL A 436 -20.92 -6.57 -26.84
N GLU A 437 -21.49 -5.97 -27.88
CA GLU A 437 -22.73 -5.18 -27.78
C GLU A 437 -23.92 -6.03 -27.33
N GLU A 438 -24.06 -7.26 -27.86
CA GLU A 438 -25.07 -8.24 -27.43
C GLU A 438 -24.89 -8.61 -25.96
N PHE A 439 -23.66 -8.92 -25.54
CA PHE A 439 -23.35 -9.29 -24.16
C PHE A 439 -23.66 -8.15 -23.18
N VAL A 440 -23.26 -6.93 -23.52
CA VAL A 440 -23.56 -5.71 -22.72
C VAL A 440 -25.07 -5.51 -22.63
N SER A 441 -25.79 -5.64 -23.75
CA SER A 441 -27.25 -5.51 -23.78
C SER A 441 -27.95 -6.54 -22.89
N ARG A 442 -27.49 -7.79 -22.91
CA ARG A 442 -27.97 -8.85 -22.00
C ARG A 442 -27.75 -8.49 -20.54
N CYS A 443 -26.55 -8.01 -20.17
CA CYS A 443 -26.25 -7.60 -18.81
C CYS A 443 -27.16 -6.46 -18.33
N LEU A 444 -27.37 -5.43 -19.14
CA LEU A 444 -28.22 -4.29 -18.80
C LEU A 444 -29.70 -4.68 -18.73
N SER A 445 -30.17 -5.55 -19.64
CA SER A 445 -31.54 -6.05 -19.62
C SER A 445 -31.84 -6.86 -18.36
N GLU A 446 -30.94 -7.78 -17.98
CA GLU A 446 -31.05 -8.54 -16.73
C GLU A 446 -31.00 -7.62 -15.51
N TYR A 447 -30.13 -6.59 -15.52
CA TYR A 447 -30.06 -5.59 -14.46
C TYR A 447 -31.39 -4.86 -14.27
N ARG A 448 -32.03 -4.43 -15.36
CA ARG A 448 -33.32 -3.72 -15.34
C ARG A 448 -34.50 -4.60 -14.90
N ALA A 449 -34.40 -5.92 -15.10
CA ALA A 449 -35.44 -6.86 -14.72
C ALA A 449 -35.52 -7.11 -13.20
N VAL A 450 -34.53 -6.66 -12.43
CA VAL A 450 -34.48 -6.85 -10.98
C VAL A 450 -35.26 -5.74 -10.26
N ASP A 451 -36.17 -6.13 -9.38
CA ASP A 451 -36.91 -5.19 -8.52
C ASP A 451 -35.95 -4.48 -7.55
N ARG A 452 -36.01 -3.14 -7.48
CA ARG A 452 -35.15 -2.33 -6.61
C ARG A 452 -35.95 -1.52 -5.59
N PRO A 453 -35.39 -1.26 -4.39
CA PRO A 453 -35.98 -0.34 -3.42
C PRO A 453 -36.17 1.07 -4.01
N GLU A 454 -37.14 1.84 -3.48
CA GLU A 454 -37.32 3.23 -3.90
C GLU A 454 -36.10 4.09 -3.53
N ARG A 455 -35.72 5.03 -4.41
CA ARG A 455 -34.57 5.93 -4.23
C ARG A 455 -34.68 6.86 -3.01
N SER A 456 -35.90 7.09 -2.52
CA SER A 456 -36.22 7.87 -1.31
C SER A 456 -36.02 7.08 -0.01
N SER A 457 -35.73 5.78 -0.11
CA SER A 457 -35.56 4.91 1.05
C SER A 457 -34.27 5.25 1.81
N ALA A 458 -34.18 4.85 3.08
CA ALA A 458 -33.01 5.16 3.90
C ALA A 458 -31.71 4.57 3.29
N PRO A 459 -30.53 5.20 3.45
CA PRO A 459 -29.27 4.68 2.88
C PRO A 459 -28.95 3.23 3.25
N SER A 460 -29.34 2.78 4.45
CA SER A 460 -29.22 1.37 4.90
C SER A 460 -30.13 0.40 4.16
N THR A 461 -31.06 0.88 3.34
CA THR A 461 -31.95 0.07 2.50
C THR A 461 -31.51 0.04 1.04
N ILE A 462 -30.54 0.88 0.66
CA ILE A 462 -29.96 0.98 -0.69
C ILE A 462 -28.52 0.43 -0.66
N GLU A 463 -28.40 -0.80 -0.17
CA GLU A 463 -27.13 -1.54 -0.11
C GLU A 463 -26.79 -2.17 -1.47
N SER A 464 -25.50 -2.41 -1.71
CA SER A 464 -25.02 -3.11 -2.91
C SER A 464 -25.74 -4.45 -3.11
N GLN A 465 -26.25 -4.66 -4.31
CA GLN A 465 -27.00 -5.86 -4.68
C GLN A 465 -26.16 -6.78 -5.56
N PRO A 466 -26.39 -8.11 -5.53
CA PRO A 466 -25.80 -9.04 -6.49
C PRO A 466 -25.89 -8.59 -7.94
N SER A 467 -27.05 -8.07 -8.35
CA SER A 467 -27.31 -7.60 -9.71
C SER A 467 -26.46 -6.42 -10.15
N ASP A 468 -25.87 -5.66 -9.22
CA ASP A 468 -24.94 -4.57 -9.53
C ASP A 468 -23.72 -5.07 -10.31
N ASP A 469 -23.33 -6.33 -10.12
CA ASP A 469 -22.24 -6.96 -10.86
C ASP A 469 -22.49 -6.94 -12.38
N LEU A 470 -23.74 -6.92 -12.83
CA LEU A 470 -24.09 -6.86 -14.25
C LEU A 470 -23.69 -5.54 -14.89
N CYS A 471 -23.87 -4.42 -14.19
CA CYS A 471 -23.42 -3.10 -14.66
C CYS A 471 -21.89 -3.01 -14.67
N VAL A 472 -21.23 -3.56 -13.66
CA VAL A 472 -19.76 -3.63 -13.62
C VAL A 472 -19.24 -4.49 -14.76
N LEU A 473 -19.84 -5.67 -15.00
CA LEU A 473 -19.47 -6.59 -16.07
C LEU A 473 -19.73 -5.98 -17.46
N ALA A 474 -20.82 -5.24 -17.64
CA ALA A 474 -21.09 -4.47 -18.85
C ALA A 474 -20.01 -3.42 -19.12
N ALA A 475 -19.63 -2.63 -18.11
CA ALA A 475 -18.55 -1.66 -18.20
C ALA A 475 -17.20 -2.35 -18.51
N MET A 476 -16.90 -3.47 -17.84
CA MET A 476 -15.69 -4.27 -18.08
C MET A 476 -15.62 -4.75 -19.54
N SER A 477 -16.72 -5.28 -20.09
CA SER A 477 -16.80 -5.74 -21.48
C SER A 477 -16.51 -4.63 -22.48
N LEU A 478 -17.12 -3.45 -22.30
CA LEU A 478 -16.86 -2.30 -23.16
C LEU A 478 -15.38 -1.90 -23.11
N ILE A 479 -14.76 -1.91 -21.93
CA ILE A 479 -13.37 -1.49 -21.74
C ILE A 479 -12.38 -2.52 -22.32
N ARG A 480 -12.56 -3.81 -22.00
CA ARG A 480 -11.62 -4.87 -22.37
C ARG A 480 -11.54 -5.08 -23.88
N PHE A 481 -12.69 -5.26 -24.52
CA PHE A 481 -12.76 -5.74 -25.91
C PHE A 481 -12.71 -4.62 -26.96
N SER A 482 -12.92 -3.36 -26.57
CA SER A 482 -12.87 -2.23 -27.51
C SER A 482 -11.47 -1.80 -27.94
N ARG A 483 -10.41 -2.32 -27.30
CA ARG A 483 -9.00 -1.99 -27.60
C ARG A 483 -8.61 -2.26 -29.06
N LYS A 484 -9.29 -3.22 -29.71
CA LYS A 484 -9.04 -3.63 -31.10
C LYS A 484 -9.88 -2.86 -32.12
N TRP A 485 -10.82 -2.03 -31.67
CA TRP A 485 -11.73 -1.33 -32.57
C TRP A 485 -11.09 -0.11 -33.25
N VAL A 486 -9.91 0.30 -32.78
CA VAL A 486 -9.15 1.40 -33.37
C VAL A 486 -7.95 0.83 -34.13
N SER A 487 -7.75 1.26 -35.37
CA SER A 487 -6.64 0.87 -36.24
C SER A 487 -5.30 1.52 -35.81
N SER A 488 -4.91 1.37 -34.54
CA SER A 488 -3.64 1.83 -34.01
C SER A 488 -2.73 0.64 -33.68
N GLU A 489 -1.42 0.77 -33.93
CA GLU A 489 -0.42 -0.20 -33.47
C GLU A 489 -0.36 -0.33 -31.93
N LEU A 490 -0.90 0.67 -31.22
CA LEU A 490 -1.06 0.66 -29.78
C LEU A 490 -2.51 0.25 -29.48
N GLU A 491 -2.73 -0.92 -28.89
CA GLU A 491 -4.04 -1.43 -28.43
C GLU A 491 -4.66 -0.53 -27.32
N VAL A 492 -5.15 0.64 -27.71
CA VAL A 492 -5.66 1.71 -26.85
C VAL A 492 -7.17 1.59 -26.73
N ILE A 493 -7.68 1.72 -25.51
CA ILE A 493 -9.12 1.76 -25.24
C ILE A 493 -9.68 3.07 -25.82
N PRO A 494 -10.71 3.04 -26.68
CA PRO A 494 -11.34 4.25 -27.19
C PRO A 494 -11.97 5.07 -26.05
N ASP A 495 -11.72 6.38 -26.02
CA ASP A 495 -12.19 7.24 -24.94
C ASP A 495 -13.73 7.25 -24.81
N ILE A 496 -14.45 7.14 -25.93
CA ILE A 496 -15.92 7.02 -25.93
C ILE A 496 -16.41 5.79 -25.15
N MET A 497 -15.66 4.69 -25.17
CA MET A 497 -16.01 3.49 -24.40
C MET A 497 -15.76 3.68 -22.91
N LEU A 498 -14.74 4.47 -22.53
CA LEU A 498 -14.53 4.86 -21.14
C LEU A 498 -15.68 5.75 -20.63
N ILE A 499 -16.17 6.69 -21.46
CA ILE A 499 -17.29 7.57 -21.12
C ILE A 499 -18.59 6.76 -20.98
N ARG A 500 -18.86 5.84 -21.91
CA ARG A 500 -20.02 4.92 -21.83
C ARG A 500 -19.97 4.03 -20.58
N ALA A 501 -18.82 3.44 -20.30
CA ALA A 501 -18.62 2.65 -19.09
C ALA A 501 -18.87 3.50 -17.83
N ALA A 502 -18.38 4.75 -17.80
CA ALA A 502 -18.66 5.67 -16.70
C ALA A 502 -20.16 5.99 -16.56
N ALA A 503 -20.87 6.24 -17.66
CA ALA A 503 -22.31 6.50 -17.65
C ALA A 503 -23.12 5.30 -17.08
N ILE A 504 -22.76 4.07 -17.45
CA ILE A 504 -23.38 2.85 -16.91
C ILE A 504 -23.13 2.73 -15.39
N LEU A 505 -21.91 3.04 -14.93
CA LEU A 505 -21.56 2.97 -13.51
C LEU A 505 -22.20 4.10 -12.69
N GLU A 506 -22.34 5.30 -13.24
CA GLU A 506 -23.09 6.39 -12.59
C GLU A 506 -24.56 6.03 -12.44
N ARG A 507 -25.17 5.44 -13.49
CA ARG A 507 -26.54 4.91 -13.41
C ARG A 507 -26.67 3.86 -12.32
N LEU A 508 -25.69 2.98 -12.16
CA LEU A 508 -25.63 2.00 -11.07
C LEU A 508 -25.56 2.70 -9.70
N LEU A 509 -24.73 3.74 -9.54
CA LEU A 509 -24.60 4.45 -8.25
C LEU A 509 -25.85 5.24 -7.84
N LEU A 510 -26.77 5.54 -8.77
CA LEU A 510 -28.09 6.05 -8.39
C LEU A 510 -28.93 5.01 -7.66
N ASP A 511 -28.76 3.73 -8.01
CA ASP A 511 -29.49 2.62 -7.42
C ASP A 511 -28.74 1.98 -6.24
N SER A 512 -27.41 2.10 -6.20
CA SER A 512 -26.54 1.55 -5.15
C SER A 512 -25.39 2.53 -4.81
N PRO A 513 -25.65 3.63 -4.09
CA PRO A 513 -24.68 4.72 -3.87
C PRO A 513 -23.38 4.31 -3.16
N HIS A 514 -23.40 3.21 -2.42
CA HIS A 514 -22.29 2.71 -1.61
C HIS A 514 -21.53 1.54 -2.28
N ASN A 515 -21.80 1.26 -3.56
CA ASN A 515 -21.11 0.18 -4.28
C ASN A 515 -19.63 0.55 -4.51
N TYR A 516 -18.75 -0.01 -3.68
CA TYR A 516 -17.32 0.33 -3.68
C TYR A 516 -16.59 -0.11 -4.97
N GLN A 517 -17.06 -1.17 -5.64
CA GLN A 517 -16.49 -1.65 -6.91
C GLN A 517 -16.73 -0.61 -8.00
N ALA A 518 -17.96 -0.12 -8.11
CA ALA A 518 -18.33 0.94 -9.05
C ALA A 518 -17.61 2.25 -8.73
N LEU A 519 -17.56 2.66 -7.46
CA LEU A 519 -16.85 3.86 -7.02
C LEU A 519 -15.35 3.82 -7.37
N LEU A 520 -14.66 2.70 -7.08
CA LEU A 520 -13.23 2.54 -7.41
C LEU A 520 -12.98 2.54 -8.92
N LEU A 521 -13.83 1.86 -9.69
CA LEU A 521 -13.71 1.85 -11.15
C LEU A 521 -13.97 3.23 -11.75
N LEU A 522 -14.98 3.96 -11.25
CA LEU A 522 -15.23 5.35 -11.65
C LEU A 522 -14.06 6.27 -11.31
N VAL A 523 -13.42 6.15 -10.14
CA VAL A 523 -12.21 6.92 -9.83
C VAL A 523 -11.13 6.69 -10.90
N ARG A 524 -10.89 5.44 -11.31
CA ARG A 524 -9.91 5.14 -12.37
C ARG A 524 -10.35 5.67 -13.73
N LEU A 525 -11.61 5.53 -14.10
CA LEU A 525 -12.17 6.04 -15.36
C LEU A 525 -12.05 7.57 -15.43
N TYR A 526 -12.48 8.28 -14.38
CA TYR A 526 -12.37 9.72 -14.31
C TYR A 526 -10.94 10.20 -14.37
N LEU A 527 -10.01 9.54 -13.67
CA LEU A 527 -8.60 9.87 -13.79
C LEU A 527 -8.12 9.66 -15.22
N ARG A 528 -8.46 8.55 -15.90
CA ARG A 528 -8.09 8.28 -17.30
C ARG A 528 -8.65 9.35 -18.25
N LEU A 529 -9.89 9.78 -18.03
CA LEU A 529 -10.54 10.84 -18.79
C LEU A 529 -9.99 12.25 -18.45
N GLY A 530 -9.01 12.38 -17.55
CA GLY A 530 -8.51 13.69 -17.11
C GLY A 530 -9.48 14.46 -16.21
N ALA A 531 -10.58 13.84 -15.79
CA ALA A 531 -11.65 14.42 -14.98
C ALA A 531 -11.32 14.35 -13.47
N GLY A 532 -10.22 15.00 -13.07
CA GLY A 532 -9.64 14.85 -11.73
C GLY A 532 -10.51 15.33 -10.57
N SER A 533 -11.36 16.35 -10.75
CA SER A 533 -12.20 16.86 -9.66
C SER A 533 -13.36 15.93 -9.33
N ILE A 534 -13.99 15.32 -10.34
CA ILE A 534 -14.97 14.24 -10.10
C ILE A 534 -14.26 13.02 -9.52
N ALA A 535 -13.04 12.68 -9.95
CA ALA A 535 -12.30 11.58 -9.34
C ALA A 535 -12.08 11.81 -7.82
N LEU A 536 -11.76 13.04 -7.42
CA LEU A 536 -11.68 13.46 -6.01
C LEU A 536 -13.04 13.34 -5.30
N LYS A 537 -14.12 13.85 -5.90
CA LYS A 537 -15.50 13.73 -5.41
C LYS A 537 -15.91 12.28 -5.20
N THR A 538 -15.71 11.43 -6.18
CA THR A 538 -16.06 10.01 -6.13
C THR A 538 -15.21 9.26 -5.12
N PHE A 539 -13.91 9.56 -5.02
CA PHE A 539 -13.03 8.96 -4.02
C PHE A 539 -13.42 9.36 -2.58
N SER A 540 -13.93 10.58 -2.36
CA SER A 540 -14.39 11.02 -1.04
C SER A 540 -15.52 10.14 -0.49
N LYS A 541 -16.41 9.64 -1.36
CA LYS A 541 -17.53 8.75 -1.00
C LYS A 541 -17.04 7.41 -0.40
N LEU A 542 -15.85 6.95 -0.77
CA LEU A 542 -15.24 5.73 -0.22
C LEU A 542 -14.80 5.88 1.25
N SER A 543 -14.72 7.10 1.78
CA SER A 543 -14.36 7.37 3.18
C SER A 543 -13.07 6.69 3.65
N VAL A 544 -12.03 6.70 2.79
CA VAL A 544 -10.72 6.05 3.04
C VAL A 544 -10.06 6.59 4.31
N LYS A 545 -9.74 5.68 5.25
CA LYS A 545 -9.17 5.99 6.57
C LYS A 545 -8.05 5.02 6.96
N GLN A 546 -7.12 5.50 7.79
CA GLN A 546 -6.07 4.70 8.45
C GLN A 546 -5.28 3.82 7.45
N LEU A 547 -5.24 2.50 7.66
CA LEU A 547 -4.48 1.54 6.85
C LEU A 547 -4.88 1.55 5.37
N GLN A 548 -6.08 2.03 5.03
CA GLN A 548 -6.50 2.17 3.63
C GLN A 548 -5.66 3.21 2.86
N PHE A 549 -4.91 4.10 3.53
CA PHE A 549 -3.90 4.95 2.88
C PHE A 549 -2.66 4.20 2.39
N GLU A 550 -2.40 3.00 2.93
CA GLU A 550 -1.36 2.08 2.44
C GLU A 550 -1.92 1.22 1.30
N THR A 551 -3.11 0.64 1.50
CA THR A 551 -3.62 -0.42 0.62
C THR A 551 -4.53 0.04 -0.50
N VAL A 552 -5.29 1.14 -0.36
CA VAL A 552 -6.35 1.57 -1.30
C VAL A 552 -6.09 2.93 -1.95
N ALA A 553 -5.50 3.89 -1.22
CA ALA A 553 -5.37 5.28 -1.68
C ALA A 553 -4.55 5.45 -2.96
N HIS A 554 -3.72 4.46 -3.31
CA HIS A 554 -2.99 4.43 -4.57
C HIS A 554 -3.91 4.48 -5.80
N ASN A 555 -5.19 4.13 -5.67
CA ASN A 555 -6.18 4.22 -6.74
C ASN A 555 -6.42 5.65 -7.21
N LEU A 556 -6.43 6.61 -6.29
CA LEU A 556 -6.53 8.03 -6.60
C LEU A 556 -5.16 8.68 -6.75
N PHE A 557 -4.25 8.41 -5.81
CA PHE A 557 -3.07 9.25 -5.61
C PHE A 557 -1.94 8.99 -6.62
N THR A 558 -1.94 7.85 -7.32
CA THR A 558 -0.90 7.54 -8.32
C THR A 558 -0.92 8.59 -9.43
N ARG A 559 0.16 9.34 -9.60
CA ARG A 559 0.31 10.41 -10.61
C ARG A 559 -0.66 11.58 -10.47
N LEU A 560 -1.39 11.70 -9.35
CA LEU A 560 -2.36 12.76 -9.12
C LEU A 560 -1.73 14.17 -9.26
N ALA A 561 -0.48 14.35 -8.85
CA ALA A 561 0.23 15.63 -9.01
C ALA A 561 0.47 16.04 -10.48
N THR A 562 0.28 15.12 -11.43
CA THR A 562 0.41 15.37 -12.87
C THR A 562 -0.90 15.20 -13.63
N VAL A 563 -2.00 14.92 -12.93
CA VAL A 563 -3.35 14.88 -13.52
C VAL A 563 -4.17 16.05 -13.01
N HIS A 564 -4.14 16.31 -11.70
CA HIS A 564 -4.90 17.38 -11.05
C HIS A 564 -4.16 17.87 -9.79
N PRO A 565 -3.10 18.70 -9.91
CA PRO A 565 -2.32 19.17 -8.76
C PRO A 565 -2.98 20.31 -7.96
N HIS A 566 -3.95 21.01 -8.54
CA HIS A 566 -4.64 22.14 -7.92
C HIS A 566 -5.86 21.69 -7.10
N SER A 567 -6.42 22.62 -6.31
CA SER A 567 -7.66 22.36 -5.57
C SER A 567 -8.85 22.35 -6.53
N ALA A 568 -9.71 21.35 -6.42
CA ALA A 568 -11.05 21.35 -7.00
C ALA A 568 -11.98 22.26 -6.19
N PRO A 569 -13.15 22.64 -6.74
CA PRO A 569 -14.17 23.36 -5.99
C PRO A 569 -14.61 22.60 -4.73
N PRO A 570 -15.07 23.32 -3.68
CA PRO A 570 -15.58 22.68 -2.47
C PRO A 570 -16.73 21.72 -2.79
N ILE A 571 -16.67 20.54 -2.20
CA ILE A 571 -17.65 19.48 -2.39
C ILE A 571 -18.55 19.46 -1.15
N ASP A 572 -19.86 19.48 -1.36
CA ASP A 572 -20.81 19.50 -0.25
C ASP A 572 -20.66 18.26 0.65
N GLY A 573 -20.64 18.47 1.96
CA GLY A 573 -20.42 17.43 2.96
C GLY A 573 -19.00 16.83 3.03
N ALA A 574 -18.04 17.28 2.20
CA ALA A 574 -16.68 16.75 2.18
C ALA A 574 -15.68 17.59 2.99
N GLU A 575 -14.58 16.97 3.43
CA GLU A 575 -13.51 17.68 4.13
C GLU A 575 -12.56 18.38 3.13
N TYR A 576 -11.78 19.36 3.58
CA TYR A 576 -10.82 20.07 2.73
C TYR A 576 -9.82 19.14 2.01
N LYS A 577 -9.44 18.03 2.66
CA LYS A 577 -8.58 16.99 2.07
C LYS A 577 -9.20 16.27 0.87
N ASP A 578 -10.52 16.30 0.72
CA ASP A 578 -11.24 15.51 -0.28
C ASP A 578 -11.29 16.20 -1.64
N PHE A 579 -11.07 17.52 -1.68
CA PHE A 579 -10.98 18.31 -2.93
C PHE A 579 -9.64 19.05 -3.10
N ASN A 580 -8.75 19.00 -2.11
CA ASN A 580 -7.41 19.57 -2.19
C ASN A 580 -6.33 18.46 -2.19
N PRO A 581 -5.67 18.19 -3.33
CA PRO A 581 -4.64 17.14 -3.45
C PRO A 581 -3.49 17.28 -2.45
N GLN A 582 -3.00 18.50 -2.20
CA GLN A 582 -1.90 18.71 -1.25
C GLN A 582 -2.30 18.28 0.17
N SER A 583 -3.49 18.70 0.62
CA SER A 583 -4.07 18.30 1.90
C SER A 583 -4.35 16.79 1.96
N ALA A 584 -4.79 16.18 0.86
CA ALA A 584 -5.01 14.73 0.75
C ALA A 584 -3.72 13.94 1.04
N PHE A 585 -2.61 14.29 0.39
CA PHE A 585 -1.32 13.66 0.65
C PHE A 585 -0.83 13.90 2.08
N VAL A 586 -1.01 15.12 2.61
CA VAL A 586 -0.67 15.43 4.00
C VAL A 586 -1.44 14.53 4.97
N GLN A 587 -2.73 14.30 4.73
CA GLN A 587 -3.53 13.42 5.57
C GLN A 587 -3.03 11.98 5.54
N ALA A 588 -2.66 11.46 4.36
CA ALA A 588 -2.06 10.13 4.25
C ALA A 588 -0.72 10.04 4.99
N LEU A 589 0.12 11.08 4.92
CA LEU A 589 1.39 11.14 5.65
C LEU A 589 1.19 11.23 7.17
N ASN A 590 0.14 11.91 7.63
CA ASN A 590 -0.23 11.96 9.04
C ASN A 590 -0.61 10.57 9.58
N PHE A 591 -1.25 9.72 8.76
CA PHE A 591 -1.52 8.33 9.13
C PHE A 591 -0.23 7.59 9.48
N TYR A 592 0.82 7.62 8.64
CA TYR A 592 2.07 6.90 8.96
C TYR A 592 2.73 7.39 10.24
N ARG A 593 2.71 8.71 10.49
CA ARG A 593 3.24 9.28 11.74
C ARG A 593 2.45 8.78 12.95
N ASN A 594 1.13 8.80 12.86
CA ASN A 594 0.27 8.35 13.95
C ASN A 594 0.38 6.82 14.15
N ALA A 595 0.50 6.06 13.07
CA ALA A 595 0.70 4.61 13.09
C ALA A 595 2.02 4.25 13.77
N ASP A 596 3.11 4.98 13.49
CA ASP A 596 4.39 4.76 14.15
C ASP A 596 4.30 4.96 15.67
N ALA A 597 3.73 6.08 16.11
CA ALA A 597 3.54 6.38 17.54
C ALA A 597 2.61 5.37 18.23
N THR A 598 1.51 5.00 17.57
CA THR A 598 0.51 4.07 18.11
C THR A 598 1.07 2.65 18.19
N SER A 599 1.79 2.18 17.17
CA SER A 599 2.41 0.85 17.15
C SER A 599 3.51 0.72 18.20
N THR A 600 4.35 1.75 18.41
CA THR A 600 5.34 1.76 19.50
C THR A 600 4.67 1.61 20.87
N ARG A 601 3.56 2.32 21.12
CA ARG A 601 2.80 2.16 22.37
C ARG A 601 2.17 0.77 22.49
N HIS A 602 1.58 0.25 21.40
CA HIS A 602 0.93 -1.06 21.40
C HIS A 602 1.90 -2.20 21.64
N ARG A 603 3.11 -2.18 21.07
CA ARG A 603 4.11 -3.23 21.32
C ARG A 603 4.63 -3.21 22.77
N SER A 604 4.83 -2.03 23.35
CA SER A 604 5.23 -1.89 24.77
C SER A 604 4.13 -2.43 25.71
N ASN A 605 2.87 -2.07 25.45
CA ASN A 605 1.72 -2.59 26.20
C ASN A 605 1.50 -4.09 25.98
N GLY A 606 1.64 -4.58 24.74
CA GLY A 606 1.49 -5.98 24.38
C GLY A 606 2.46 -6.87 25.13
N LEU A 607 3.71 -6.43 25.25
CA LEU A 607 4.73 -7.13 26.03
C LEU A 607 4.41 -7.16 27.54
N GLU A 608 3.86 -6.07 28.07
CA GLU A 608 3.41 -5.98 29.47
C GLU A 608 2.21 -6.89 29.76
N TYR A 609 1.30 -7.04 28.79
CA TYR A 609 0.14 -7.93 28.88
C TYR A 609 0.44 -9.40 28.52
N GLY A 610 1.66 -9.71 28.10
CA GLY A 610 2.06 -11.07 27.70
C GLY A 610 1.52 -11.53 26.34
N SER A 611 1.18 -10.60 25.45
CA SER A 611 0.71 -10.89 24.09
C SER A 611 1.87 -10.85 23.09
N TYR A 612 2.71 -11.89 23.11
CA TYR A 612 4.00 -11.92 22.41
C TYR A 612 3.85 -11.99 20.89
N VAL A 613 2.88 -12.77 20.40
CA VAL A 613 2.67 -12.97 18.96
C VAL A 613 2.14 -11.69 18.31
N ASN A 614 1.19 -11.03 18.95
CA ASN A 614 0.70 -9.73 18.49
C ASN A 614 1.78 -8.65 18.58
N THR A 615 2.66 -8.73 19.58
CA THR A 615 3.80 -7.81 19.71
C THR A 615 4.77 -7.98 18.55
N GLU A 616 5.14 -9.22 18.19
CA GLU A 616 5.93 -9.52 16.98
C GLU A 616 5.24 -8.99 15.71
N GLY A 617 3.95 -9.28 15.54
CA GLY A 617 3.16 -8.80 14.40
C GLY A 617 3.10 -7.27 14.32
N THR A 618 3.05 -6.58 15.46
CA THR A 618 3.07 -5.12 15.53
C THR A 618 4.44 -4.55 15.15
N ILE A 619 5.53 -5.18 15.60
CA ILE A 619 6.90 -4.81 15.20
C ILE A 619 7.06 -4.94 13.68
N GLU A 620 6.60 -6.06 13.12
CA GLU A 620 6.67 -6.32 11.68
C GLU A 620 5.79 -5.34 10.88
N LEU A 621 4.56 -5.06 11.33
CA LEU A 621 3.70 -4.05 10.70
C LEU A 621 4.37 -2.67 10.72
N GLN A 622 4.93 -2.25 11.86
CA GLN A 622 5.62 -0.97 11.97
C GLN A 622 6.81 -0.90 11.02
N ARG A 623 7.62 -1.97 10.93
CA ARG A 623 8.76 -2.05 10.00
C ARG A 623 8.29 -1.89 8.55
N ARG A 624 7.26 -2.63 8.12
CA ARG A 624 6.69 -2.54 6.76
C ARG A 624 6.15 -1.15 6.46
N LEU A 625 5.43 -0.52 7.38
CA LEU A 625 4.92 0.85 7.21
C LEU A 625 6.04 1.90 7.19
N LYS A 626 7.11 1.72 7.98
CA LYS A 626 8.29 2.62 7.94
C LYS A 626 8.95 2.58 6.56
N GLN A 627 9.08 1.39 5.97
CA GLN A 627 9.70 1.10 4.68
C GLN A 627 8.73 1.18 3.48
N SER A 628 7.49 1.60 3.70
CA SER A 628 6.44 1.60 2.67
C SER A 628 6.82 2.46 1.46
N ILE A 629 6.63 1.90 0.26
CA ILE A 629 6.72 2.63 -1.00
C ILE A 629 5.66 3.73 -1.09
N CYS A 630 4.43 3.48 -0.65
CA CYS A 630 3.35 4.46 -0.63
C CYS A 630 3.75 5.68 0.21
N ARG A 631 4.28 5.45 1.43
CA ARG A 631 4.79 6.51 2.31
C ARG A 631 5.83 7.39 1.60
N ARG A 632 6.74 6.78 0.85
CA ARG A 632 7.77 7.47 0.06
C ARG A 632 7.17 8.28 -1.09
N MET A 633 6.29 7.65 -1.85
CA MET A 633 5.61 8.25 -2.99
C MET A 633 4.79 9.46 -2.56
N TRP A 634 4.00 9.37 -1.48
CA TRP A 634 3.19 10.49 -0.98
C TRP A 634 4.04 11.67 -0.55
N ALA A 635 5.20 11.43 0.07
CA ALA A 635 6.15 12.48 0.42
C ALA A 635 6.75 13.17 -0.81
N LEU A 636 7.00 12.43 -1.90
CA LEU A 636 7.53 12.98 -3.14
C LEU A 636 6.45 13.71 -3.97
N GLU A 637 5.26 13.13 -4.06
CA GLU A 637 4.11 13.69 -4.79
C GLU A 637 3.59 14.99 -4.14
N VAL A 638 3.48 15.05 -2.81
CA VAL A 638 3.04 16.30 -2.15
C VAL A 638 4.02 17.46 -2.39
N LYS A 639 5.31 17.15 -2.49
CA LYS A 639 6.34 18.13 -2.86
C LYS A 639 6.27 18.49 -4.33
N ARG A 640 5.92 17.54 -5.20
CA ARG A 640 5.65 17.78 -6.62
C ARG A 640 4.44 18.70 -6.82
N VAL A 641 3.34 18.45 -6.11
CA VAL A 641 2.18 19.34 -6.04
C VAL A 641 2.61 20.74 -5.61
N GLN A 642 3.40 20.86 -4.54
CA GLN A 642 3.90 22.15 -4.07
C GLN A 642 4.71 22.89 -5.15
N ARG A 643 5.57 22.19 -5.90
CA ARG A 643 6.38 22.78 -6.98
C ARG A 643 5.53 23.22 -8.17
N LEU A 644 4.50 22.44 -8.51
CA LEU A 644 3.66 22.67 -9.69
C LEU A 644 2.57 23.71 -9.41
N ALA A 645 1.73 23.47 -8.41
CA ALA A 645 0.55 24.28 -8.09
C ALA A 645 0.74 25.30 -6.96
N GLY A 646 1.85 25.22 -6.21
CA GLY A 646 2.08 26.09 -5.04
C GLY A 646 1.49 25.52 -3.75
N GLY A 647 1.20 26.39 -2.77
CA GLY A 647 0.68 26.01 -1.46
C GLY A 647 1.75 25.97 -0.36
N ASP A 648 1.44 25.29 0.74
CA ASP A 648 2.27 25.33 1.95
C ASP A 648 3.64 24.66 1.74
N PRO A 649 4.71 25.15 2.41
CA PRO A 649 6.01 24.51 2.36
C PRO A 649 6.02 23.07 2.92
N MET A 650 6.45 22.11 2.09
CA MET A 650 6.49 20.68 2.44
C MET A 650 7.86 20.18 2.94
N GLY A 651 8.71 21.09 3.43
CA GLY A 651 10.08 20.78 3.88
C GLY A 651 10.16 19.80 5.06
N ARG A 652 9.08 19.68 5.85
CA ARG A 652 9.00 18.69 6.95
C ARG A 652 9.12 17.23 6.47
N TYR A 653 8.93 16.97 5.18
CA TYR A 653 9.05 15.66 4.58
C TYR A 653 10.39 15.45 3.85
N ASP A 654 11.37 16.35 3.96
CA ASP A 654 12.68 16.24 3.28
C ASP A 654 13.43 14.96 3.65
N GLN A 655 13.50 14.63 4.94
CA GLN A 655 14.16 13.41 5.42
C GLN A 655 13.43 12.17 4.90
N LEU A 656 12.09 12.16 4.97
CA LEU A 656 11.27 11.06 4.47
C LEU A 656 11.39 10.89 2.95
N ALA A 657 11.48 11.98 2.18
CA ALA A 657 11.68 11.88 0.74
C ALA A 657 13.04 11.26 0.40
N ARG A 658 14.10 11.59 1.16
CA ARG A 658 15.50 11.24 0.88
C ARG A 658 16.00 9.95 1.52
N ASP A 659 15.24 9.34 2.44
CA ASP A 659 15.73 8.17 3.16
C ASP A 659 16.02 6.99 2.18
N PRO A 660 17.20 6.35 2.27
CA PRO A 660 17.65 5.33 1.32
C PRO A 660 17.21 3.92 1.69
N SER A 661 16.38 3.72 2.72
CA SER A 661 15.93 2.40 3.17
C SER A 661 15.28 1.60 2.04
N ALA A 662 15.43 0.28 2.08
CA ALA A 662 14.71 -0.63 1.19
C ALA A 662 13.20 -0.36 1.22
N LEU A 663 12.57 -0.48 0.05
CA LEU A 663 11.14 -0.24 -0.12
C LEU A 663 10.36 -1.55 0.00
N VAL A 664 9.22 -1.49 0.70
CA VAL A 664 8.24 -2.57 0.78
C VAL A 664 6.95 -2.09 0.11
N ASP A 665 6.38 -2.91 -0.77
CA ASP A 665 5.12 -2.63 -1.45
C ASP A 665 4.00 -3.49 -0.87
N GLN A 666 2.99 -2.85 -0.29
CA GLN A 666 1.80 -3.52 0.27
C GLN A 666 0.51 -3.03 -0.39
N ARG A 667 0.59 -2.42 -1.58
CA ARG A 667 -0.62 -2.04 -2.33
C ARG A 667 -1.42 -3.29 -2.69
N SER A 668 -2.74 -3.21 -2.52
CA SER A 668 -3.66 -4.29 -2.87
C SER A 668 -4.43 -3.95 -4.13
N PHE A 669 -4.42 -4.83 -5.12
CA PHE A 669 -5.08 -4.63 -6.42
C PHE A 669 -6.31 -5.52 -6.62
N ASP A 670 -6.66 -6.31 -5.60
CA ASP A 670 -7.80 -7.24 -5.55
C ASP A 670 -9.14 -6.54 -5.30
N ALA A 671 -9.13 -5.24 -5.01
CA ALA A 671 -10.35 -4.48 -4.75
C ALA A 671 -11.24 -4.31 -5.99
N PHE A 672 -10.74 -4.57 -7.21
CA PHE A 672 -11.52 -4.56 -8.44
C PHE A 672 -12.11 -5.94 -8.72
N MET A 673 -13.35 -5.98 -9.21
CA MET A 673 -13.91 -7.19 -9.79
C MET A 673 -13.01 -7.67 -10.93
N ASN A 674 -12.55 -8.90 -10.84
CA ASN A 674 -11.69 -9.51 -11.85
C ASN A 674 -12.35 -10.78 -12.38
N CYS A 675 -13.00 -10.66 -13.54
CA CYS A 675 -13.55 -11.79 -14.28
C CYS A 675 -12.66 -12.20 -15.46
N GLU A 676 -11.43 -11.69 -15.53
CA GLU A 676 -10.47 -12.05 -16.56
C GLU A 676 -10.06 -13.52 -16.44
N ALA A 677 -9.73 -14.14 -17.58
CA ALA A 677 -9.28 -15.52 -17.61
C ALA A 677 -7.98 -15.72 -16.80
N PRO A 678 -7.78 -16.90 -16.19
CA PRO A 678 -6.54 -17.20 -15.49
C PRO A 678 -5.31 -16.99 -16.38
N ASN A 679 -4.23 -16.45 -15.81
CA ASN A 679 -2.98 -16.08 -16.48
C ASN A 679 -3.06 -14.91 -17.48
N GLN A 680 -4.19 -14.21 -17.57
CA GLN A 680 -4.29 -12.93 -18.30
C GLN A 680 -4.01 -11.74 -17.35
N PRO A 681 -3.58 -10.57 -17.90
CA PRO A 681 -3.49 -9.34 -17.11
C PRO A 681 -4.82 -9.03 -16.43
N THR A 682 -4.75 -8.64 -15.16
CA THR A 682 -5.94 -8.33 -14.37
C THR A 682 -6.68 -7.10 -14.90
N PHE A 683 -7.98 -6.99 -14.62
CA PHE A 683 -8.74 -5.81 -15.05
C PHE A 683 -8.20 -4.50 -14.45
N GLU A 684 -7.63 -4.53 -13.22
CA GLU A 684 -6.99 -3.35 -12.62
C GLU A 684 -5.82 -2.84 -13.47
N GLU A 685 -5.02 -3.72 -14.06
CA GLU A 685 -3.87 -3.33 -14.88
C GLU A 685 -4.29 -2.55 -16.13
N LEU A 686 -5.44 -2.88 -16.72
CA LEU A 686 -6.01 -2.16 -17.86
C LEU A 686 -6.43 -0.74 -17.48
N MET A 687 -6.95 -0.57 -16.26
CA MET A 687 -7.45 0.70 -15.74
C MET A 687 -6.37 1.57 -15.10
N ARG A 688 -5.16 1.03 -14.90
CA ARG A 688 -4.05 1.76 -14.29
C ARG A 688 -3.61 2.95 -15.16
N LEU A 689 -3.20 4.03 -14.48
CA LEU A 689 -2.62 5.21 -15.12
C LEU A 689 -1.16 4.95 -15.49
N GLY A 690 -0.90 4.23 -16.59
CA GLY A 690 0.46 3.88 -17.02
C GLY A 690 1.12 2.81 -16.16
N PRO A 691 2.44 2.58 -16.30
CA PRO A 691 3.15 1.53 -15.58
C PRO A 691 3.08 1.70 -14.06
N LEU A 692 3.07 0.59 -13.32
CA LEU A 692 3.01 0.60 -11.85
C LEU A 692 4.29 1.20 -11.27
N PRO A 693 4.25 2.36 -10.58
CA PRO A 693 5.46 2.96 -10.00
C PRO A 693 6.10 2.04 -8.96
N ARG A 694 7.41 1.82 -9.07
CA ARG A 694 8.23 1.02 -8.14
C ARG A 694 9.50 1.81 -7.79
N GLU A 695 10.61 1.12 -7.55
CA GLU A 695 11.86 1.68 -7.06
C GLU A 695 12.50 2.70 -8.02
N LYS A 696 12.44 2.46 -9.34
CA LYS A 696 13.05 3.36 -10.34
C LYS A 696 12.29 4.69 -10.40
N TRP A 697 10.96 4.65 -10.36
CA TRP A 697 10.13 5.86 -10.25
C TRP A 697 10.47 6.65 -8.97
N VAL A 698 10.61 5.97 -7.82
CA VAL A 698 10.99 6.62 -6.55
C VAL A 698 12.36 7.29 -6.66
N LYS A 699 13.36 6.60 -7.21
CA LYS A 699 14.72 7.17 -7.43
C LYS A 699 14.69 8.38 -8.36
N SER A 700 13.90 8.34 -9.43
CA SER A 700 13.72 9.47 -10.35
C SER A 700 13.11 10.70 -9.65
N ALA A 701 12.05 10.48 -8.85
CA ALA A 701 11.41 11.54 -8.09
C ALA A 701 12.31 12.08 -6.97
N GLN A 702 13.11 11.24 -6.31
CA GLN A 702 14.12 11.65 -5.33
C GLN A 702 15.22 12.51 -5.95
N MET A 703 15.72 12.15 -7.13
CA MET A 703 16.70 12.94 -7.87
C MET A 703 16.12 14.32 -8.23
N THR A 704 14.89 14.36 -8.71
CA THR A 704 14.18 15.61 -9.02
C THR A 704 14.02 16.45 -7.76
N ASP A 705 13.63 15.87 -6.63
CA ASP A 705 13.53 16.57 -5.36
C ASP A 705 14.89 17.12 -4.88
N LYS A 706 15.98 16.36 -5.07
CA LYS A 706 17.35 16.79 -4.77
C LYS A 706 17.77 17.99 -5.62
N LEU A 707 17.46 17.99 -6.91
CA LEU A 707 17.70 19.11 -7.82
C LEU A 707 17.03 20.38 -7.31
N PHE A 708 15.72 20.33 -7.03
CA PHE A 708 15.00 21.50 -6.52
C PHE A 708 15.46 21.94 -5.13
N GLY A 709 15.83 21.00 -4.26
CA GLY A 709 16.43 21.30 -2.96
C GLY A 709 17.73 22.09 -3.09
N LEU A 710 18.66 21.63 -3.93
CA LEU A 710 19.93 22.30 -4.19
C LEU A 710 19.72 23.71 -4.78
N LEU A 711 18.83 23.84 -5.77
CA LEU A 711 18.51 25.15 -6.38
C LEU A 711 17.91 26.13 -5.37
N LYS A 712 17.04 25.65 -4.49
CA LYS A 712 16.45 26.44 -3.41
C LYS A 712 17.49 26.91 -2.41
N ASP A 713 18.40 26.04 -1.99
CA ASP A 713 19.47 26.38 -1.04
C ASP A 713 20.46 27.40 -1.64
N MET A 714 20.81 27.23 -2.92
CA MET A 714 21.62 28.21 -3.67
C MET A 714 20.92 29.56 -3.82
N ALA A 715 19.62 29.56 -4.15
CA ALA A 715 18.83 30.78 -4.25
C ALA A 715 18.74 31.54 -2.93
N ALA A 716 18.76 30.82 -1.80
CA ALA A 716 18.76 31.34 -0.43
C ALA A 716 20.16 31.62 0.15
N GLN A 717 21.24 31.41 -0.62
CA GLN A 717 22.63 31.57 -0.17
C GLN A 717 22.99 30.76 1.09
N LYS A 718 22.37 29.59 1.28
CA LYS A 718 22.70 28.70 2.39
C LYS A 718 24.02 27.95 2.12
N PRO A 719 24.90 27.78 3.12
CA PRO A 719 26.11 27.00 2.96
C PRO A 719 25.76 25.52 2.71
N ASN A 720 26.29 24.94 1.65
CA ASN A 720 26.19 23.50 1.40
C ASN A 720 27.13 22.76 2.36
N LEU A 721 26.55 22.10 3.37
CA LEU A 721 27.30 21.36 4.39
C LEU A 721 27.79 19.98 3.90
N VAL A 722 27.24 19.47 2.79
CA VAL A 722 27.53 18.15 2.21
C VAL A 722 27.70 18.27 0.70
N GLU A 723 28.70 17.61 0.13
CA GLU A 723 28.92 17.57 -1.31
C GLU A 723 27.74 16.86 -2.00
N PRO A 724 27.09 17.49 -3.00
CA PRO A 724 25.90 16.92 -3.61
C PRO A 724 26.27 15.72 -4.51
N GLU A 725 25.95 14.52 -4.04
CA GLU A 725 26.14 13.28 -4.80
C GLU A 725 25.25 13.21 -6.07
N ILE A 726 25.76 12.67 -7.16
CA ILE A 726 25.01 12.51 -8.41
C ILE A 726 24.68 11.03 -8.58
N PRO A 727 23.39 10.62 -8.62
CA PRO A 727 23.02 9.23 -8.79
C PRO A 727 23.37 8.74 -10.21
N SER A 728 23.58 7.43 -10.36
CA SER A 728 23.78 6.81 -11.68
C SER A 728 22.50 6.87 -12.51
N LEU A 729 22.56 7.48 -13.71
CA LEU A 729 21.41 7.54 -14.62
C LEU A 729 20.92 6.14 -15.04
N LYS A 730 21.83 5.17 -15.14
CA LYS A 730 21.49 3.77 -15.45
C LYS A 730 20.62 3.13 -14.36
N ASP A 731 20.81 3.53 -13.11
CA ASP A 731 20.09 2.97 -11.96
C ASP A 731 18.67 3.54 -11.87
N ILE A 732 18.43 4.69 -12.51
CA ILE A 732 17.15 5.40 -12.54
C ILE A 732 16.32 4.95 -13.74
N VAL A 733 16.89 4.98 -14.95
CA VAL A 733 16.15 4.69 -16.19
C VAL A 733 16.18 3.19 -16.53
N GLY A 734 17.20 2.46 -16.07
CA GLY A 734 17.42 1.05 -16.41
C GLY A 734 17.87 0.83 -17.86
N THR A 735 18.16 -0.43 -18.19
CA THR A 735 18.49 -0.89 -19.55
C THR A 735 17.39 -1.78 -20.16
N SER A 736 16.34 -2.10 -19.38
CA SER A 736 15.22 -2.96 -19.77
C SER A 736 14.10 -2.17 -20.45
N PRO A 737 13.37 -2.76 -21.42
CA PRO A 737 12.18 -2.16 -22.01
C PRO A 737 11.01 -2.03 -21.01
N GLU A 738 10.97 -2.90 -20.00
CA GLU A 738 10.01 -2.81 -18.90
C GLU A 738 10.47 -1.75 -17.89
N SER A 739 9.71 -0.64 -17.85
CA SER A 739 9.90 0.51 -16.96
C SER A 739 8.68 0.68 -16.06
N ASP A 740 8.89 1.04 -14.80
CA ASP A 740 7.83 1.46 -13.87
C ASP A 740 7.42 2.94 -14.05
N MET A 741 8.04 3.61 -15.03
CA MET A 741 7.80 5.00 -15.42
C MET A 741 7.18 5.08 -16.82
N THR A 742 6.34 6.09 -17.06
CA THR A 742 5.86 6.45 -18.41
C THR A 742 7.02 6.96 -19.29
N PRO A 743 6.87 6.97 -20.63
CA PRO A 743 7.88 7.56 -21.51
C PRO A 743 8.22 9.02 -21.16
N SER A 744 7.22 9.82 -20.78
CA SER A 744 7.39 11.22 -20.37
C SER A 744 8.14 11.34 -19.04
N GLU A 745 7.91 10.42 -18.10
CA GLU A 745 8.66 10.35 -16.84
C GLU A 745 10.12 9.94 -17.07
N VAL A 746 10.38 9.00 -17.98
CA VAL A 746 11.75 8.60 -18.36
C VAL A 746 12.51 9.77 -18.98
N GLU A 747 11.87 10.49 -19.91
CA GLU A 747 12.47 11.66 -20.54
C GLU A 747 12.72 12.76 -19.52
N GLY A 748 11.72 13.09 -18.69
CA GLY A 748 11.86 14.07 -17.60
C GLY A 748 12.97 13.70 -16.61
N ALA A 749 13.16 12.42 -16.30
CA ALA A 749 14.27 11.93 -15.47
C ALA A 749 15.63 12.24 -16.11
N ARG A 750 15.81 11.98 -17.41
CA ARG A 750 17.05 12.28 -18.14
C ARG A 750 17.37 13.77 -18.10
N ILE A 751 16.37 14.63 -18.34
CA ILE A 751 16.56 16.07 -18.34
C ILE A 751 16.86 16.60 -16.94
N ASN A 752 16.14 16.15 -15.91
CA ASN A 752 16.43 16.52 -14.52
C ASN A 752 17.81 16.02 -14.06
N PHE A 753 18.29 14.88 -14.56
CA PHE A 753 19.67 14.43 -14.34
C PHE A 753 20.68 15.42 -14.92
N HIS A 754 20.50 15.84 -16.19
CA HIS A 754 21.36 16.85 -16.82
C HIS A 754 21.35 18.18 -16.06
N LEU A 755 20.18 18.66 -15.65
CA LEU A 755 20.03 19.88 -14.85
C LEU A 755 20.67 19.74 -13.45
N LEU A 756 20.61 18.57 -12.83
CA LEU A 756 21.30 18.28 -11.57
C LEU A 756 22.81 18.39 -11.72
N ARG A 757 23.40 17.86 -12.80
CA ARG A 757 24.84 18.01 -13.05
C ARG A 757 25.24 19.49 -13.17
N VAL A 758 24.44 20.29 -13.87
CA VAL A 758 24.68 21.74 -13.99
C VAL A 758 24.57 22.42 -12.62
N ALA A 759 23.55 22.10 -11.82
CA ALA A 759 23.36 22.66 -10.48
C ALA A 759 24.51 22.29 -9.52
N VAL A 760 24.98 21.03 -9.57
CA VAL A 760 26.13 20.55 -8.78
C VAL A 760 27.40 21.30 -9.17
N PHE A 761 27.65 21.50 -10.46
CA PHE A 761 28.78 22.31 -10.92
C PHE A 761 28.71 23.76 -10.42
N LEU A 762 27.54 24.40 -10.52
CA LEU A 762 27.32 25.77 -10.02
C LEU A 762 27.52 25.90 -8.51
N SER A 763 27.27 24.81 -7.76
CA SER A 763 27.52 24.76 -6.31
C SER A 763 29.01 24.81 -5.93
N GLY A 764 29.92 24.69 -6.91
CA GLY A 764 31.38 24.70 -6.70
C GLY A 764 31.99 23.30 -6.50
N SER A 765 31.21 22.24 -6.73
CA SER A 765 31.69 20.87 -6.66
C SER A 765 32.69 20.57 -7.80
N LYS A 766 33.72 19.77 -7.50
CA LYS A 766 34.68 19.26 -8.49
C LYS A 766 34.27 17.93 -9.11
N SER A 767 33.13 17.35 -8.68
CA SER A 767 32.64 16.07 -9.16
C SER A 767 32.12 16.09 -10.61
N VAL A 768 31.90 17.28 -11.17
CA VAL A 768 31.43 17.49 -12.55
C VAL A 768 32.42 18.38 -13.29
N THR A 769 32.82 17.96 -14.50
CA THR A 769 33.75 18.74 -15.35
C THR A 769 33.00 19.75 -16.23
N SER A 770 33.70 20.76 -16.76
CA SER A 770 33.10 21.73 -17.70
C SER A 770 32.54 21.05 -18.95
N ASP A 771 33.27 20.09 -19.53
CA ASP A 771 32.82 19.35 -20.73
C ASP A 771 31.51 18.61 -20.49
N GLN A 772 31.35 18.04 -19.30
CA GLN A 772 30.13 17.34 -18.89
C GLN A 772 28.94 18.30 -18.72
N VAL A 773 29.20 19.53 -18.28
CA VAL A 773 28.18 20.58 -18.20
C VAL A 773 27.79 21.03 -19.60
N ASP A 774 28.75 21.25 -20.50
CA ASP A 774 28.46 21.65 -21.87
C ASP A 774 27.64 20.59 -22.61
N GLN A 775 27.98 19.31 -22.46
CA GLN A 775 27.19 18.19 -22.96
C GLN A 775 25.76 18.20 -22.37
N SER A 776 25.64 18.42 -21.06
CA SER A 776 24.34 18.43 -20.38
C SER A 776 23.46 19.59 -20.85
N LEU A 777 24.02 20.78 -21.06
CA LEU A 777 23.30 21.91 -21.63
C LEU A 777 22.86 21.62 -23.07
N SER A 778 23.69 20.97 -23.88
CA SER A 778 23.32 20.63 -25.27
C SER A 778 22.16 19.64 -25.33
N GLN A 779 22.11 18.67 -24.42
CA GLN A 779 20.99 17.74 -24.30
C GLN A 779 19.70 18.44 -23.86
N VAL A 780 19.79 19.43 -22.95
CA VAL A 780 18.64 20.24 -22.54
C VAL A 780 18.13 21.11 -23.69
N GLU A 781 19.02 21.69 -24.50
CA GLU A 781 18.66 22.47 -25.70
C GLU A 781 17.93 21.62 -26.73
N GLU A 782 18.48 20.46 -27.07
CA GLU A 782 17.89 19.50 -28.03
C GLU A 782 16.49 19.04 -27.58
N TRP A 783 16.35 18.70 -26.30
CA TRP A 783 15.06 18.33 -25.72
C TRP A 783 14.04 19.47 -25.76
N LEU A 784 14.46 20.69 -25.46
CA LEU A 784 13.58 21.85 -25.42
C LEU A 784 13.09 22.24 -26.82
N ASP A 785 13.96 22.15 -27.82
CA ASP A 785 13.61 22.36 -29.23
C ASP A 785 12.64 21.27 -29.73
N SER A 786 12.87 20.01 -29.34
CA SER A 786 11.96 18.91 -29.63
C SER A 786 10.59 19.12 -28.97
N SER A 787 10.57 19.50 -27.69
CA SER A 787 9.35 19.77 -26.93
C SER A 787 8.57 20.95 -27.52
N LEU A 788 9.24 22.01 -27.98
CA LEU A 788 8.59 23.13 -28.66
C LEU A 788 7.93 22.73 -29.98
N LYS A 789 8.57 21.85 -30.76
CA LYS A 789 7.94 21.31 -31.99
C LYS A 789 6.70 20.49 -31.68
N ASP A 790 6.74 19.75 -30.57
CA ASP A 790 5.62 18.91 -30.13
C ASP A 790 4.45 19.72 -29.56
N LEU A 791 4.74 20.88 -28.96
CA LEU A 791 3.76 21.82 -28.40
C LEU A 791 3.21 22.81 -29.44
N ALA A 792 3.92 23.07 -30.53
CA ALA A 792 3.52 24.06 -31.52
C ALA A 792 2.15 23.72 -32.15
N LEU A 793 1.26 24.70 -32.17
CA LEU A 793 -0.05 24.56 -32.81
C LEU A 793 0.07 24.57 -34.35
N GLY A 794 -0.53 23.58 -34.99
CA GLY A 794 -0.65 23.52 -36.46
C GLY A 794 -1.82 24.36 -37.00
N GLY A 795 -2.04 24.27 -38.31
CA GLY A 795 -3.08 25.06 -39.02
C GLY A 795 -4.52 24.79 -38.56
N ALA A 796 -4.79 23.64 -37.95
CA ALA A 796 -6.10 23.28 -37.38
C ALA A 796 -6.22 23.62 -35.87
N ALA A 797 -5.30 24.41 -35.30
CA ALA A 797 -5.19 24.64 -33.86
C ALA A 797 -5.00 23.35 -33.03
N VAL A 798 -4.40 22.32 -33.63
CA VAL A 798 -4.04 21.06 -32.98
C VAL A 798 -2.52 20.92 -33.00
N SER A 799 -1.92 20.69 -31.83
CA SER A 799 -0.50 20.36 -31.71
C SER A 799 -0.26 18.84 -31.81
N PRO A 800 0.97 18.40 -32.14
CA PRO A 800 1.32 16.98 -32.11
C PRO A 800 1.10 16.30 -30.75
N ILE A 801 1.30 17.01 -29.64
CA ILE A 801 0.98 16.47 -28.31
C ILE A 801 -0.54 16.25 -28.14
N MET A 802 -1.38 17.20 -28.59
CA MET A 802 -2.83 17.07 -28.51
C MET A 802 -3.33 15.92 -29.38
N SER A 803 -2.85 15.78 -30.62
CA SER A 803 -3.30 14.73 -31.53
C SER A 803 -3.09 13.31 -30.99
N ARG A 804 -2.07 13.11 -30.15
CA ARG A 804 -1.76 11.81 -29.53
C ARG A 804 -2.40 11.61 -28.15
N THR A 805 -2.89 12.66 -27.51
CA THR A 805 -3.25 12.61 -26.08
C THR A 805 -4.58 13.25 -25.70
N ALA A 806 -5.22 14.03 -26.57
CA ALA A 806 -6.58 14.54 -26.35
C ALA A 806 -7.63 13.51 -26.78
N ILE A 807 -8.86 13.71 -26.30
CA ILE A 807 -10.05 12.95 -26.72
C ILE A 807 -10.49 13.49 -28.09
N PHE A 808 -10.64 12.61 -29.08
CA PHE A 808 -11.21 12.94 -30.38
C PHE A 808 -12.51 12.16 -30.55
N LEU A 809 -13.64 12.86 -30.43
CA LEU A 809 -14.96 12.29 -30.74
C LEU A 809 -15.35 12.48 -32.22
N GLN A 810 -14.68 13.42 -32.90
CA GLN A 810 -14.73 13.62 -34.34
C GLN A 810 -13.31 13.60 -34.90
N PRO A 811 -13.08 13.14 -36.15
CA PRO A 811 -11.73 12.83 -36.66
C PRO A 811 -10.73 13.99 -36.71
N GLU A 812 -11.20 15.24 -36.63
CA GLU A 812 -10.37 16.42 -36.90
C GLU A 812 -10.35 17.45 -35.76
N THR A 813 -11.24 17.34 -34.77
CA THR A 813 -11.35 18.34 -33.70
C THR A 813 -11.14 17.72 -32.31
N PRO A 814 -10.21 18.26 -31.51
CA PRO A 814 -10.02 17.80 -30.15
C PRO A 814 -11.25 18.19 -29.32
N TYR A 815 -11.78 17.24 -28.58
CA TYR A 815 -13.01 17.41 -27.81
C TYR A 815 -12.70 17.79 -26.36
N ALA A 816 -11.79 17.06 -25.71
CA ALA A 816 -11.49 17.19 -24.28
C ALA A 816 -10.08 16.68 -23.94
N PRO A 817 -9.51 17.02 -22.78
CA PRO A 817 -8.23 16.46 -22.33
C PRO A 817 -8.37 15.00 -21.87
N THR A 818 -7.26 14.27 -21.86
CA THR A 818 -7.12 13.02 -21.10
C THR A 818 -6.08 13.18 -19.99
N TRP A 819 -5.94 12.17 -19.14
CA TRP A 819 -4.82 12.08 -18.21
C TRP A 819 -3.46 12.15 -18.90
N ARG A 820 -3.34 11.59 -20.12
CA ARG A 820 -2.08 11.60 -20.89
C ARG A 820 -1.72 13.01 -21.28
N PHE A 821 -2.69 13.82 -21.69
CA PHE A 821 -2.46 15.22 -22.04
C PHE A 821 -1.90 16.01 -20.84
N PHE A 822 -2.59 15.96 -19.71
CA PHE A 822 -2.14 16.64 -18.48
C PHE A 822 -0.79 16.12 -17.99
N HIS A 823 -0.61 14.80 -17.96
CA HIS A 823 0.62 14.18 -17.50
C HIS A 823 1.83 14.56 -18.36
N ASN A 824 1.68 14.57 -19.70
CA ASN A 824 2.77 14.95 -20.59
C ASN A 824 3.14 16.42 -20.44
N ILE A 825 2.15 17.32 -20.43
CA ILE A 825 2.38 18.77 -20.29
C ILE A 825 3.05 19.09 -18.95
N LEU A 826 2.56 18.53 -17.84
CA LEU A 826 3.14 18.76 -16.52
C LEU A 826 4.52 18.12 -16.37
N SER A 827 4.78 17.00 -17.06
CA SER A 827 6.10 16.37 -17.12
C SER A 827 7.12 17.16 -17.94
N ILE A 828 6.68 18.00 -18.89
CA ILE A 828 7.54 18.99 -19.57
C ILE A 828 7.74 20.23 -18.68
N LEU A 829 6.67 20.68 -18.01
CA LEU A 829 6.69 21.89 -17.21
C LEU A 829 7.64 21.80 -16.00
N GLU A 830 7.73 20.64 -15.35
CA GLU A 830 8.60 20.45 -14.18
C GLU A 830 10.09 20.65 -14.51
N PRO A 831 10.68 20.00 -15.53
CA PRO A 831 12.04 20.31 -15.99
C PRO A 831 12.21 21.74 -16.51
N VAL A 832 11.20 22.35 -17.17
CA VAL A 832 11.26 23.77 -17.56
C VAL A 832 11.41 24.68 -16.33
N LYS A 833 10.65 24.43 -15.25
CA LYS A 833 10.80 25.17 -13.98
C LYS A 833 12.20 24.99 -13.37
N ALA A 834 12.73 23.77 -13.40
CA ALA A 834 14.09 23.50 -12.94
C ALA A 834 15.15 24.23 -13.78
N LEU A 835 15.03 24.20 -15.11
CA LEU A 835 15.89 24.93 -16.04
C LEU A 835 15.90 26.43 -15.75
N LEU A 836 14.74 27.05 -15.62
CA LEU A 836 14.65 28.49 -15.34
C LEU A 836 15.25 28.84 -13.97
N SER A 837 15.10 27.96 -12.99
CA SER A 837 15.74 28.10 -11.67
C SER A 837 17.27 27.99 -11.76
N VAL A 838 17.80 27.02 -12.52
CA VAL A 838 19.24 26.88 -12.81
C VAL A 838 19.79 28.15 -13.44
N CYS A 839 19.15 28.65 -14.51
CA CYS A 839 19.59 29.85 -15.19
C CYS A 839 19.52 31.09 -14.29
N SER A 840 18.45 31.23 -13.49
CA SER A 840 18.31 32.33 -12.53
C SER A 840 19.44 32.34 -11.50
N VAL A 841 19.79 31.17 -10.96
CA VAL A 841 20.89 31.02 -10.00
C VAL A 841 22.24 31.32 -10.67
N ALA A 842 22.46 30.85 -11.89
CA ALA A 842 23.71 31.08 -12.63
C ALA A 842 23.94 32.56 -13.01
N LEU A 843 22.88 33.32 -13.30
CA LEU A 843 22.95 34.72 -13.72
C LEU A 843 23.01 35.74 -12.56
N LYS A 844 22.77 35.33 -11.31
CA LYS A 844 22.82 36.23 -10.14
C LYS A 844 24.23 36.76 -9.87
N LYS A 845 24.36 38.09 -9.74
CA LYS A 845 25.61 38.78 -9.36
C LYS A 845 26.00 38.43 -7.93
N GLY A 846 27.17 37.84 -7.73
CA GLY A 846 27.74 37.53 -6.40
C GLY A 846 28.21 36.08 -6.20
N SER A 847 27.93 35.17 -7.15
CA SER A 847 28.51 33.82 -7.10
C SER A 847 30.03 33.90 -7.31
N LYS A 848 30.81 33.48 -6.31
CA LYS A 848 32.27 33.30 -6.42
C LYS A 848 32.65 32.08 -7.27
N ASN A 849 31.67 31.37 -7.85
CA ASN A 849 31.86 30.10 -8.54
C ASN A 849 31.83 30.24 -10.08
N THR A 850 32.40 29.23 -10.72
CA THR A 850 32.67 29.01 -12.14
C THR A 850 31.62 29.60 -13.10
N LYS A 851 32.08 30.41 -14.08
CA LYS A 851 31.20 31.12 -15.02
C LYS A 851 30.73 30.21 -16.15
N LEU A 852 29.42 30.06 -16.30
CA LEU A 852 28.79 29.48 -17.49
C LEU A 852 28.61 30.54 -18.60
N PRO A 853 28.53 30.16 -19.88
CA PRO A 853 28.31 31.10 -20.99
C PRO A 853 26.98 31.85 -20.85
N LYS A 854 27.06 33.17 -20.64
CA LYS A 854 25.90 34.02 -20.33
C LYS A 854 24.85 34.02 -21.45
N ASP A 855 25.30 34.18 -22.69
CA ASP A 855 24.41 34.27 -23.87
C ASP A 855 23.62 32.98 -24.09
N ARG A 856 24.25 31.83 -23.84
CA ARG A 856 23.63 30.51 -23.90
C ARG A 856 22.52 30.36 -22.85
N LEU A 857 22.79 30.79 -21.61
CA LEU A 857 21.81 30.75 -20.53
C LEU A 857 20.63 31.71 -20.76
N GLU A 858 20.87 32.90 -21.30
CA GLU A 858 19.80 33.85 -21.65
C GLU A 858 18.92 33.29 -22.78
N THR A 859 19.52 32.62 -23.76
CA THR A 859 18.80 31.92 -24.84
C THR A 859 17.94 30.79 -24.28
N LEU A 860 18.52 29.90 -23.47
CA LEU A 860 17.81 28.80 -22.80
C LEU A 860 16.64 29.29 -21.93
N MET A 861 16.82 30.40 -21.20
CA MET A 861 15.73 31.04 -20.46
C MET A 861 14.62 31.53 -21.38
N GLY A 862 14.95 32.16 -22.50
CA GLY A 862 13.99 32.62 -23.50
C GLY A 862 13.18 31.47 -24.08
N THR A 863 13.86 30.41 -24.53
CA THR A 863 13.24 29.20 -25.08
C THR A 863 12.38 28.49 -24.04
N GLY A 864 12.84 28.40 -22.77
CA GLY A 864 12.07 27.79 -21.68
C GLY A 864 10.79 28.56 -21.36
N ARG A 865 10.83 29.90 -21.37
CA ARG A 865 9.63 30.74 -21.23
C ARG A 865 8.69 30.58 -22.41
N LYS A 866 9.21 30.43 -23.63
CA LYS A 866 8.41 30.14 -24.82
C LYS A 866 7.68 28.81 -24.67
N ALA A 867 8.36 27.75 -24.24
CA ALA A 867 7.74 26.44 -24.01
C ALA A 867 6.59 26.50 -23.00
N HIS A 868 6.74 27.27 -21.92
CA HIS A 868 5.66 27.51 -20.96
C HIS A 868 4.47 28.26 -21.59
N GLU A 869 4.70 29.24 -22.47
CA GLU A 869 3.61 29.94 -23.15
C GLU A 869 2.89 29.04 -24.17
N GLU A 870 3.62 28.21 -24.92
CA GLU A 870 3.02 27.22 -25.83
C GLU A 870 2.15 26.21 -25.05
N ILE A 871 2.60 25.75 -23.88
CA ILE A 871 1.78 24.93 -22.97
C ILE A 871 0.47 25.64 -22.61
N ARG A 872 0.55 26.93 -22.23
CA ARG A 872 -0.64 27.71 -21.90
C ARG A 872 -1.57 27.88 -23.09
N GLU A 873 -1.02 28.04 -24.28
CA GLU A 873 -1.82 28.16 -25.50
C GLU A 873 -2.56 26.86 -25.83
N ASN A 874 -1.90 25.71 -25.73
CA ASN A 874 -2.56 24.40 -25.86
C ASN A 874 -3.72 24.23 -24.87
N ILE A 875 -3.52 24.65 -23.61
CA ILE A 875 -4.55 24.61 -22.57
C ILE A 875 -5.72 25.55 -22.92
N ARG A 876 -5.44 26.78 -23.38
CA ARG A 876 -6.46 27.74 -23.80
C ARG A 876 -7.29 27.20 -24.96
N THR A 877 -6.64 26.66 -25.98
CA THR A 877 -7.30 26.08 -27.16
C THR A 877 -8.21 24.92 -26.77
N LEU A 878 -7.72 23.99 -25.96
CA LEU A 878 -8.55 22.87 -25.53
C LEU A 878 -9.71 23.31 -24.64
N LYS A 879 -9.49 24.33 -23.79
CA LYS A 879 -10.56 24.94 -22.99
C LYS A 879 -11.63 25.58 -23.87
N THR A 880 -11.25 26.31 -24.92
CA THR A 880 -12.23 26.88 -25.85
C THR A 880 -13.07 25.81 -26.53
N HIS A 881 -12.48 24.66 -26.88
CA HIS A 881 -13.21 23.55 -27.48
C HIS A 881 -14.17 22.85 -26.52
N VAL A 882 -13.81 22.69 -25.26
CA VAL A 882 -14.71 22.11 -24.24
C VAL A 882 -15.93 23.02 -24.02
N SER A 883 -15.72 24.34 -23.98
CA SER A 883 -16.79 25.31 -23.73
C SER A 883 -17.62 25.69 -24.97
N GLU A 884 -17.42 25.02 -26.12
CA GLU A 884 -18.18 25.30 -27.35
C GLU A 884 -19.69 24.97 -27.20
N PRO A 885 -20.60 25.84 -27.67
CA PRO A 885 -22.04 25.55 -27.64
C PRO A 885 -22.40 24.26 -28.38
N GLY A 886 -23.30 23.46 -27.80
CA GLY A 886 -23.77 22.20 -28.40
C GLY A 886 -22.90 20.98 -28.10
N LYS A 887 -21.74 21.14 -27.45
CA LYS A 887 -20.87 20.02 -27.04
C LYS A 887 -21.59 19.06 -26.09
N LEU A 888 -22.28 19.57 -25.08
CA LEU A 888 -23.03 18.75 -24.12
C LEU A 888 -24.05 17.83 -24.82
N GLY A 889 -24.86 18.38 -25.72
CA GLY A 889 -25.82 17.59 -26.52
C GLY A 889 -25.11 16.53 -27.36
N SER A 890 -24.03 16.92 -28.05
CA SER A 890 -23.22 15.96 -28.81
C SER A 890 -22.62 14.86 -27.92
N LEU A 891 -22.23 15.13 -26.67
CA LEU A 891 -21.70 14.13 -25.77
C LEU A 891 -22.77 13.13 -25.34
N ILE A 892 -23.95 13.63 -24.99
CA ILE A 892 -25.12 12.82 -24.63
C ILE A 892 -25.49 11.90 -25.79
N ASP A 893 -25.59 12.47 -26.99
CA ASP A 893 -25.89 11.70 -28.21
C ASP A 893 -24.82 10.62 -28.43
N LEU A 894 -23.54 10.95 -28.33
CA LEU A 894 -22.44 9.99 -28.51
C LEU A 894 -22.43 8.86 -27.47
N VAL A 895 -22.85 9.11 -26.22
CA VAL A 895 -22.98 8.04 -25.21
C VAL A 895 -24.03 7.03 -25.66
N ILE A 896 -25.14 7.49 -26.23
CA ILE A 896 -26.24 6.63 -26.70
C ILE A 896 -25.93 6.00 -28.07
N THR A 897 -25.60 6.79 -29.08
CA THR A 897 -25.50 6.39 -30.49
C THR A 897 -24.09 5.99 -30.93
N GLY A 898 -23.06 6.44 -30.22
CA GLY A 898 -21.65 6.13 -30.50
C GLY A 898 -21.01 6.98 -31.60
N ALA A 899 -19.74 6.67 -31.90
CA ALA A 899 -18.86 7.51 -32.72
C ALA A 899 -19.17 7.53 -34.23
N GLY A 900 -20.23 6.86 -34.70
CA GLY A 900 -20.74 6.96 -36.08
C GLY A 900 -19.81 6.45 -37.20
N THR A 901 -18.59 5.98 -36.92
CA THR A 901 -17.65 5.42 -37.93
C THR A 901 -17.85 3.93 -38.22
N GLY A 902 -18.82 3.33 -37.52
CA GLY A 902 -19.48 2.06 -37.82
C GLY A 902 -20.67 2.01 -36.87
N GLU A 903 -21.89 1.87 -37.40
CA GLU A 903 -23.13 1.84 -36.62
C GLU A 903 -22.94 0.87 -35.43
N ASP A 904 -22.99 1.38 -34.19
CA ASP A 904 -23.26 0.48 -33.06
C ASP A 904 -24.59 -0.21 -33.37
N GLY A 905 -24.71 -1.49 -33.02
CA GLY A 905 -25.92 -2.24 -33.28
C GLY A 905 -27.14 -1.55 -32.65
N PRO A 906 -28.29 -1.45 -33.36
CA PRO A 906 -29.50 -0.81 -32.84
C PRO A 906 -29.99 -1.41 -31.52
N LEU A 907 -29.56 -2.64 -31.20
CA LEU A 907 -29.83 -3.33 -29.95
C LEU A 907 -29.15 -2.64 -28.74
N LEU A 908 -27.85 -2.33 -28.81
CA LEU A 908 -27.15 -1.69 -27.70
C LEU A 908 -27.66 -0.27 -27.48
N GLN A 909 -27.85 0.48 -28.57
CA GLN A 909 -28.43 1.83 -28.50
C GLN A 909 -29.79 1.79 -27.78
N GLY A 910 -30.71 0.94 -28.24
CA GLY A 910 -32.03 0.83 -27.64
C GLY A 910 -32.02 0.34 -26.19
N GLU A 911 -30.98 -0.38 -25.77
CA GLU A 911 -30.83 -0.81 -24.38
C GLU A 911 -30.23 0.28 -23.49
N LEU A 912 -29.28 1.06 -23.99
CA LEU A 912 -28.73 2.23 -23.31
C LEU A 912 -29.81 3.30 -23.08
N GLU A 913 -30.63 3.60 -24.09
CA GLU A 913 -31.77 4.55 -23.99
C GLU A 913 -32.76 4.17 -22.89
N LYS A 914 -32.99 2.87 -22.69
CA LYS A 914 -33.90 2.39 -21.63
C LYS A 914 -33.26 2.33 -20.25
N THR A 915 -31.93 2.22 -20.19
CA THR A 915 -31.19 2.02 -18.93
C THR A 915 -30.75 3.34 -18.33
N LEU A 916 -30.23 4.24 -19.17
CA LEU A 916 -29.73 5.55 -18.79
C LEU A 916 -30.90 6.55 -18.84
N ASP A 917 -31.31 7.07 -17.68
CA ASP A 917 -32.32 8.12 -17.66
C ASP A 917 -31.73 9.43 -18.19
N ALA A 918 -32.48 10.12 -19.06
CA ALA A 918 -31.98 11.30 -19.78
C ALA A 918 -31.50 12.41 -18.84
N ALA A 919 -32.20 12.63 -17.72
CA ALA A 919 -31.84 13.67 -16.75
C ALA A 919 -30.52 13.37 -16.03
N SER A 920 -30.30 12.13 -15.59
CA SER A 920 -29.03 11.76 -14.94
C SER A 920 -27.88 11.66 -15.95
N LEU A 921 -28.16 11.26 -17.19
CA LEU A 921 -27.16 11.27 -18.26
C LEU A 921 -26.71 12.70 -18.59
N GLU A 922 -27.64 13.65 -18.69
CA GLU A 922 -27.33 15.06 -18.88
C GLU A 922 -26.50 15.62 -17.71
N LEU A 923 -26.87 15.28 -16.47
CA LEU A 923 -26.12 15.67 -15.27
C LEU A 923 -24.69 15.10 -15.30
N PHE A 924 -24.53 13.81 -15.60
CA PHE A 924 -23.21 13.16 -15.70
C PHE A 924 -22.33 13.84 -16.76
N CYS A 925 -22.86 14.04 -17.97
CA CYS A 925 -22.13 14.68 -19.06
C CYS A 925 -21.76 16.13 -18.71
N GLY A 926 -22.67 16.85 -18.04
CA GLY A 926 -22.43 18.20 -17.54
C GLY A 926 -21.30 18.24 -16.50
N GLU A 927 -21.37 17.41 -15.46
CA GLU A 927 -20.31 17.30 -14.45
C GLU A 927 -18.96 16.95 -15.11
N LEU A 928 -18.95 16.02 -16.08
CA LEU A 928 -17.73 15.61 -16.79
C LEU A 928 -17.08 16.79 -17.53
N MET A 929 -17.88 17.61 -18.21
CA MET A 929 -17.40 18.82 -18.88
C MET A 929 -16.86 19.85 -17.89
N GLU A 930 -17.57 20.10 -16.78
CA GLU A 930 -17.11 21.00 -15.71
C GLU A 930 -15.75 20.56 -15.16
N SER A 931 -15.57 19.26 -14.92
CA SER A 931 -14.31 18.67 -14.44
C SER A 931 -13.14 18.89 -15.41
N TRP A 932 -13.38 18.78 -16.72
CA TRP A 932 -12.37 19.12 -17.73
C TRP A 932 -12.00 20.60 -17.70
N GLU A 933 -12.99 21.50 -17.59
CA GLU A 933 -12.75 22.93 -17.50
C GLU A 933 -11.99 23.31 -16.23
N GLU A 934 -12.31 22.70 -15.10
CA GLU A 934 -11.61 22.88 -13.82
C GLU A 934 -10.16 22.40 -13.91
N GLY A 935 -9.92 21.24 -14.52
CA GLY A 935 -8.58 20.71 -14.78
C GLY A 935 -7.72 21.67 -15.61
N LEU A 936 -8.25 22.13 -16.74
CA LEU A 936 -7.59 23.08 -17.64
C LEU A 936 -7.34 24.44 -16.96
N SER A 937 -8.35 24.96 -16.25
CA SER A 937 -8.27 26.25 -15.55
C SER A 937 -7.21 26.22 -14.45
N GLY A 938 -7.14 25.14 -13.68
CA GLY A 938 -6.15 25.02 -12.61
C GLY A 938 -4.72 25.01 -13.11
N ILE A 939 -4.42 24.25 -14.18
CA ILE A 939 -3.08 24.22 -14.78
C ILE A 939 -2.73 25.58 -15.40
N GLN A 940 -3.71 26.29 -15.96
CA GLN A 940 -3.51 27.64 -16.49
C GLN A 940 -3.00 28.63 -15.42
N THR A 941 -3.34 28.42 -14.14
CA THR A 941 -2.88 29.27 -13.02
C THR A 941 -1.44 29.04 -12.60
N ILE A 942 -0.80 27.96 -13.05
CA ILE A 942 0.57 27.61 -12.68
C ILE A 942 1.53 28.73 -13.11
N ARG A 943 2.40 29.14 -12.17
CA ARG A 943 3.44 30.15 -12.39
C ARG A 943 4.82 29.49 -12.46
N LEU A 944 5.71 30.08 -13.27
CA LEU A 944 7.13 29.72 -13.35
C LEU A 944 7.92 30.21 -12.14
#